data_AF-A0A537NMC2-F1
#
_entry.id   AF-A0A537NMC2-F1
#
_cell.length_a   1.000
_cell.length_b   1.000
_cell.length_c   1.000
_cell.angle_alpha   90.00
_cell.angle_beta   90.00
_cell.angle_gamma   90.00
#
_symmetry.space_group_name_H-M   'P 1'
#
loop_
_entity.id
_entity.type
_entity.pdbx_description
1 polymer ?
#
loop_
_entity_poly.entity_id
_entity_poly.type
_entity_poly.pdbx_seq_one_letter_code
_entity_poly.pdbx_strand_id
1 'polypeptide(L)'
;MSFAFPTSSNRDVRARGVGVTAVLGPTNTGKTHLAIERMLAHSSGMIGLPLRLLAREVYNKIVGTMGERAVALVTGEEKIKPANPRFWVSTVEAMPRDLDVAFLAVDEIQLGADLERGHVFTDRMLHRRGREETLLLGAATMRQIVEKLLPGANIVSRPRLSLLTHAGEKKITRLPRRSAIVAFSSEEVYAIAELIRRQRGGAAVVLGALSPRTRNAQVELYQAGEVDYLVATDAIGMGLNLDVDHVAFASDRKFDGYQFRRLNPAELAQIAGRAGRASRDGTFGTTGRCPPFEPELVRALESHRFEPVKVLQWRNTDLDFSSLGALQASLAANPVETGLTRAPVAEDVLVLEHAGRDPEVREVANGARAIERLWEVCQVPDYRKIAPATHAELVVTLYGFLAREDRIPIDWFARQVAQADRTDGDIDTLSTRIAHIRTWTFAANRVDWLADPEHWQGVTRGIEDKLSDALHQRLIERFVDRRTSALVRRLRENAMLETEITKTGEVVVEGHAIGRLAGFQFAADPAAAGPEAKALRAAAQKALAGEIDNRAHRLQSAADDQFVLASDGAIRWTGEPVAKLIAGEDVLHPRVRLIADERLTGASRAAVQSRLELWLKVHVEKLLGPLFGLAGAEDVTGIARGVAFQLVESLGVLDRHKIADEVKTLDQAARATLRKYGVRFGAYHLYVPALLKPAPRVLAAQLWAIKHADPELKGADTFPGLAANGRTSVPVDKELPKSLYRVVGYRVCGERAVRVDILERLADLIRPLLAWRPGNPGAKPPGAVDGSGFVVTGSMTSLTGTSGEDFASILRSLGYRMEQRPKPPESVPNAPQPSESNPDEPATGTPAAAASISGSPELPDPAEPQPSVLAAPDDAPQRDADAGARTSEAPVLEAPNLAEPAVPAVAAARPDGSPFGTEEIIEVWRPGRPEHRRGDRARPRGPRRRERTGERRDSVTAAGPAERSQPQTPALAEKAGGGTPGPRQRRPEREKPRSPSGQPRSEAKERRERAPDPNSPFAKLAALKAQLEAASKERP
;
A
#
# COMPACT_ATOMS: atom_id res chain seq x y z
N MET A 1 23.99 54.63 52.40
CA MET A 1 23.88 55.95 51.74
C MET A 1 23.47 55.71 50.29
N SER A 2 22.33 56.21 49.86
CA SER A 2 21.79 55.93 48.52
C SER A 2 22.14 57.05 47.57
N PHE A 3 23.07 56.81 46.63
CA PHE A 3 23.28 57.70 45.50
C PHE A 3 22.19 57.44 44.45
N ALA A 4 21.07 58.14 44.61
CA ALA A 4 20.06 58.22 43.57
C ALA A 4 20.62 59.06 42.41
N PHE A 5 20.92 58.42 41.29
CA PHE A 5 21.04 59.13 40.02
C PHE A 5 19.65 59.65 39.62
N PRO A 6 19.56 60.83 38.96
CA PRO A 6 18.28 61.43 38.62
C PRO A 6 17.48 60.52 37.66
N THR A 7 16.17 60.52 37.81
CA THR A 7 15.25 59.88 36.87
C THR A 7 15.49 60.41 35.46
N SER A 8 15.51 59.51 34.46
CA SER A 8 15.95 59.83 33.10
C SER A 8 14.96 60.65 32.28
N SER A 9 13.88 61.15 32.89
CA SER A 9 12.81 61.91 32.26
C SER A 9 13.25 63.28 31.71
N ASN A 10 14.41 63.79 32.12
CA ASN A 10 14.89 65.12 31.77
C ASN A 10 16.23 65.17 30.99
N ARG A 11 16.50 64.17 30.13
CA ARG A 11 17.47 64.38 29.02
C ARG A 11 16.83 65.31 28.00
N ASP A 12 17.50 66.42 27.65
CA ASP A 12 17.07 67.29 26.54
C ASP A 12 16.80 66.45 25.30
N VAL A 13 15.57 66.52 24.79
CA VAL A 13 15.06 65.76 23.64
C VAL A 13 15.99 65.93 22.43
N ARG A 14 16.63 67.09 22.29
CA ARG A 14 17.59 67.41 21.21
C ARG A 14 18.84 66.53 21.20
N ALA A 15 19.18 65.88 22.31
CA ALA A 15 20.38 65.05 22.46
C ALA A 15 20.06 63.55 22.68
N ARG A 16 18.80 63.11 22.61
CA ARG A 16 18.40 61.75 23.02
C ARG A 16 19.05 60.63 22.19
N GLY A 17 19.40 60.88 20.93
CA GLY A 17 20.07 59.92 20.05
C GLY A 17 21.61 59.87 20.15
N VAL A 18 22.25 60.77 20.91
CA VAL A 18 23.71 60.79 21.05
C VAL A 18 24.19 59.48 21.72
N GLY A 19 25.20 58.85 21.12
CA GLY A 19 25.73 57.53 21.55
C GLY A 19 24.91 56.33 21.08
N VAL A 20 23.89 56.53 20.24
CA VAL A 20 23.04 55.46 19.69
C VAL A 20 23.38 55.20 18.22
N THR A 21 23.58 53.93 17.87
CA THR A 21 23.63 53.47 16.47
C THR A 21 22.47 52.52 16.16
N ALA A 22 21.58 52.91 15.26
CA ALA A 22 20.53 52.06 14.74
C ALA A 22 21.02 51.27 13.51
N VAL A 23 21.05 49.94 13.63
CA VAL A 23 21.38 49.02 12.53
C VAL A 23 20.08 48.48 11.95
N LEU A 24 19.72 48.95 10.75
CA LEU A 24 18.41 48.70 10.15
C LEU A 24 18.53 47.88 8.85
N GLY A 25 17.62 46.93 8.65
CA GLY A 25 17.57 46.09 7.45
C GLY A 25 16.57 44.93 7.58
N PRO A 26 16.29 44.18 6.51
CA PRO A 26 15.40 43.01 6.54
C PRO A 26 15.90 41.87 7.43
N THR A 27 15.18 40.75 7.45
CA THR A 27 15.64 39.46 8.00
C THR A 27 16.80 38.88 7.17
N ASN A 28 17.56 37.93 7.71
CA ASN A 28 18.79 37.37 7.09
C ASN A 28 19.85 38.44 6.71
N THR A 29 20.22 39.29 7.69
CA THR A 29 21.15 40.45 7.54
C THR A 29 22.33 40.47 8.54
N GLY A 30 22.37 39.51 9.47
CA GLY A 30 23.44 39.39 10.47
C GLY A 30 23.43 40.42 11.61
N LYS A 31 22.37 41.25 11.76
CA LYS A 31 22.30 42.34 12.77
C LYS A 31 22.60 41.85 14.20
N THR A 32 21.90 40.83 14.67
CA THR A 32 22.06 40.26 16.02
C THR A 32 23.46 39.65 16.22
N HIS A 33 24.06 39.09 15.17
CA HIS A 33 25.43 38.55 15.23
C HIS A 33 26.46 39.66 15.44
N LEU A 34 26.34 40.76 14.70
CA LEU A 34 27.17 41.96 14.87
C LEU A 34 27.01 42.55 16.27
N ALA A 35 25.79 42.59 16.81
CA ALA A 35 25.55 43.09 18.16
C ALA A 35 26.18 42.21 19.24
N ILE A 36 26.18 40.88 19.08
CA ILE A 36 26.87 39.96 19.99
C ILE A 36 28.38 40.16 19.91
N GLU A 37 28.97 40.22 18.70
CA GLU A 37 30.40 40.46 18.52
C GLU A 37 30.86 41.77 19.17
N ARG A 38 30.11 42.86 18.96
CA ARG A 38 30.42 44.14 19.58
C ARG A 38 30.19 44.12 21.09
N MET A 39 29.15 43.44 21.59
CA MET A 39 28.95 43.26 23.04
C MET A 39 30.14 42.59 23.72
N LEU A 40 30.68 41.51 23.13
CA LEU A 40 31.79 40.75 23.71
C LEU A 40 33.14 41.50 23.66
N ALA A 41 33.27 42.53 22.81
CA ALA A 41 34.42 43.41 22.78
C ALA A 41 34.45 44.45 23.93
N HIS A 42 33.36 44.62 24.69
CA HIS A 42 33.26 45.61 25.77
C HIS A 42 33.50 44.98 27.18
N SER A 43 33.73 45.84 28.17
CA SER A 43 33.99 45.44 29.57
C SER A 43 32.81 44.67 30.19
N SER A 44 31.59 45.18 30.03
CA SER A 44 30.32 44.52 30.36
C SER A 44 29.24 44.86 29.33
N GLY A 45 28.20 44.03 29.21
CA GLY A 45 27.19 44.23 28.17
C GLY A 45 25.81 43.66 28.47
N MET A 46 24.80 44.21 27.82
CA MET A 46 23.41 43.75 27.90
C MET A 46 22.76 43.67 26.52
N ILE A 47 21.98 42.62 26.26
CA ILE A 47 21.15 42.50 25.05
C ILE A 47 19.73 42.08 25.40
N GLY A 48 18.76 42.89 24.97
CA GLY A 48 17.33 42.62 25.06
C GLY A 48 16.80 42.06 23.75
N LEU A 49 16.17 40.90 23.82
CA LEU A 49 15.72 40.11 22.67
C LEU A 49 14.19 39.92 22.71
N PRO A 50 13.51 39.86 21.56
CA PRO A 50 12.03 39.87 21.51
C PRO A 50 11.36 38.59 22.00
N LEU A 51 12.09 37.50 22.23
CA LEU A 51 11.54 36.19 22.59
C LEU A 51 12.49 35.39 23.49
N ARG A 52 11.94 34.66 24.48
CA ARG A 52 12.67 33.75 25.39
C ARG A 52 13.54 32.73 24.65
N LEU A 53 13.09 32.24 23.49
CA LEU A 53 13.84 31.31 22.64
C LEU A 53 15.14 31.93 22.09
N LEU A 54 15.06 33.15 21.54
CA LEU A 54 16.24 33.85 21.04
C LEU A 54 17.16 34.28 22.19
N ALA A 55 16.60 34.66 23.35
CA ALA A 55 17.37 34.90 24.57
C ALA A 55 18.15 33.66 25.02
N ARG A 56 17.56 32.46 24.96
CA ARG A 56 18.26 31.21 25.24
C ARG A 56 19.35 30.90 24.20
N GLU A 57 19.06 31.06 22.91
CA GLU A 57 20.04 30.83 21.82
C GLU A 57 21.28 31.72 22.00
N VAL A 58 21.06 33.01 22.25
CA VAL A 58 22.14 34.00 22.44
C VAL A 58 22.89 33.76 23.75
N TYR A 59 22.21 33.41 24.85
CA TYR A 59 22.85 32.99 26.11
C TYR A 59 23.75 31.79 25.89
N ASN A 60 23.26 30.70 25.27
CA ASN A 60 24.05 29.50 25.00
C ASN A 60 25.29 29.81 24.13
N LYS A 61 25.14 30.64 23.08
CA LYS A 61 26.26 31.05 22.21
C LYS A 61 27.34 31.83 22.98
N ILE A 62 26.94 32.74 23.87
CA ILE A 62 27.89 33.54 24.66
C ILE A 62 28.53 32.69 25.76
N VAL A 63 27.78 31.81 26.42
CA VAL A 63 28.32 30.84 27.40
C VAL A 63 29.38 29.94 26.77
N GLY A 64 29.15 29.44 25.55
CA GLY A 64 30.14 28.67 24.80
C GLY A 64 31.41 29.45 24.40
N THR A 65 31.43 30.78 24.60
CA THR A 65 32.58 31.65 24.30
C THR A 65 33.25 32.20 25.58
N MET A 66 32.47 32.54 26.60
CA MET A 66 32.93 33.27 27.81
C MET A 66 32.80 32.47 29.12
N GLY A 67 32.18 31.28 29.07
CA GLY A 67 31.90 30.44 30.24
C GLY A 67 30.68 30.89 31.06
N GLU A 68 29.99 29.93 31.68
CA GLU A 68 28.73 30.14 32.42
C GLU A 68 28.80 31.24 33.48
N ARG A 69 29.92 31.29 34.23
CA ARG A 69 30.12 32.26 35.32
C ARG A 69 30.10 33.72 34.86
N ALA A 70 30.32 34.00 33.59
CA ALA A 70 30.39 35.35 33.03
C ALA A 70 29.05 35.87 32.47
N VAL A 71 28.00 35.03 32.39
CA VAL A 71 26.77 35.32 31.64
C VAL A 71 25.53 35.10 32.50
N ALA A 72 24.58 36.04 32.44
CA ALA A 72 23.25 35.89 33.03
C ALA A 72 22.17 35.76 31.93
N LEU A 73 21.12 34.98 32.22
CA LEU A 73 19.87 34.91 31.45
C LEU A 73 18.72 35.44 32.31
N VAL A 74 17.91 36.36 31.78
CA VAL A 74 16.77 36.96 32.49
C VAL A 74 15.53 37.01 31.58
N THR A 75 14.55 36.14 31.80
CA THR A 75 13.21 36.21 31.19
C THR A 75 12.14 36.27 32.30
N GLY A 76 10.85 36.34 31.93
CA GLY A 76 9.78 36.42 32.94
C GLY A 76 9.64 35.14 33.77
N GLU A 77 9.88 34.00 33.16
CA GLU A 77 9.66 32.65 33.69
C GLU A 77 10.96 31.97 34.16
N GLU A 78 12.11 32.56 33.87
CA GLU A 78 13.41 31.94 34.11
C GLU A 78 14.53 32.96 34.32
N LYS A 79 15.31 32.74 35.38
CA LYS A 79 16.46 33.56 35.75
C LYS A 79 17.66 32.63 36.00
N ILE A 80 18.79 32.93 35.37
CA ILE A 80 20.09 32.31 35.63
C ILE A 80 21.05 33.46 35.91
N LYS A 81 21.49 33.60 37.15
CA LYS A 81 22.37 34.69 37.60
C LYS A 81 23.54 34.08 38.38
N PRO A 82 24.74 33.94 37.78
CA PRO A 82 25.95 33.62 38.55
C PRO A 82 26.30 34.78 39.50
N ALA A 83 27.31 34.61 40.35
CA ALA A 83 27.68 35.63 41.34
C ALA A 83 28.12 36.97 40.70
N ASN A 84 28.93 36.93 39.62
CA ASN A 84 29.54 38.12 39.00
C ASN A 84 29.45 38.10 37.44
N PRO A 85 28.24 38.15 36.85
CA PRO A 85 28.07 38.16 35.40
C PRO A 85 28.55 39.48 34.77
N ARG A 86 29.33 39.37 33.69
CA ARG A 86 29.74 40.50 32.84
C ARG A 86 28.73 40.78 31.72
N PHE A 87 28.02 39.75 31.26
CA PHE A 87 27.10 39.84 30.13
C PHE A 87 25.69 39.42 30.52
N TRP A 88 24.70 40.18 30.08
CA TRP A 88 23.30 40.01 30.46
C TRP A 88 22.43 39.81 29.22
N VAL A 89 21.88 38.61 29.05
CA VAL A 89 20.97 38.26 27.97
C VAL A 89 19.55 38.23 28.53
N SER A 90 18.62 38.95 27.93
CA SER A 90 17.26 39.09 28.46
C SER A 90 16.19 39.12 27.39
N THR A 91 14.92 38.92 27.79
CA THR A 91 13.82 39.49 26.99
C THR A 91 13.76 41.01 27.19
N VAL A 92 13.22 41.75 26.21
CA VAL A 92 13.10 43.23 26.29
C VAL A 92 12.23 43.66 27.49
N GLU A 93 11.22 42.86 27.82
CA GLU A 93 10.37 42.98 29.00
C GLU A 93 11.16 42.84 30.31
N ALA A 94 11.90 41.74 30.44
CA ALA A 94 12.66 41.38 31.64
C ALA A 94 14.06 42.02 31.70
N MET A 95 14.37 42.95 30.79
CA MET A 95 15.65 43.68 30.78
C MET A 95 15.83 44.45 32.11
N PRO A 96 16.91 44.17 32.87
CA PRO A 96 17.19 44.90 34.11
C PRO A 96 17.36 46.41 33.87
N ARG A 97 16.74 47.22 34.73
CA ARG A 97 16.68 48.69 34.62
C ARG A 97 17.72 49.40 35.49
N ASP A 98 18.10 48.74 36.57
CA ASP A 98 19.06 49.12 37.61
C ASP A 98 20.53 48.95 37.18
N LEU A 99 20.80 48.01 36.26
CA LEU A 99 22.17 47.70 35.84
C LEU A 99 22.76 48.75 34.90
N ASP A 100 24.05 49.03 35.13
CA ASP A 100 24.90 49.92 34.34
C ASP A 100 26.00 49.13 33.60
N VAL A 101 26.00 49.21 32.26
CA VAL A 101 26.81 48.37 31.37
C VAL A 101 27.51 49.22 30.30
N ALA A 102 28.68 48.79 29.84
CA ALA A 102 29.40 49.48 28.77
C ALA A 102 28.62 49.45 27.45
N PHE A 103 28.16 48.27 27.05
CA PHE A 103 27.38 48.05 25.84
C PHE A 103 25.92 47.71 26.13
N LEU A 104 24.98 48.28 25.38
CA LEU A 104 23.57 47.88 25.41
C LEU A 104 23.01 47.67 23.99
N ALA A 105 22.26 46.58 23.77
CA ALA A 105 21.52 46.34 22.53
C ALA A 105 20.04 46.03 22.78
N VAL A 106 19.17 46.51 21.87
CA VAL A 106 17.75 46.13 21.77
C VAL A 106 17.48 45.60 20.37
N ASP A 107 16.96 44.38 20.24
CA ASP A 107 16.66 43.74 18.95
C ASP A 107 15.17 43.81 18.56
N GLU A 108 14.92 43.74 17.25
CA GLU A 108 13.62 43.88 16.58
C GLU A 108 12.79 45.10 17.05
N ILE A 109 13.41 46.29 17.11
CA ILE A 109 12.78 47.54 17.61
C ILE A 109 11.46 47.93 16.91
N GLN A 110 11.16 47.40 15.72
CA GLN A 110 9.87 47.59 15.05
C GLN A 110 8.68 47.01 15.84
N LEU A 111 8.93 46.13 16.81
CA LEU A 111 7.90 45.74 17.79
C LEU A 111 7.42 46.92 18.64
N GLY A 112 8.09 48.08 18.66
CA GLY A 112 7.53 49.32 19.23
C GLY A 112 6.17 49.73 18.62
N ALA A 113 5.83 49.27 17.42
CA ALA A 113 4.52 49.48 16.81
C ALA A 113 3.43 48.48 17.26
N ASP A 114 3.81 47.39 17.94
CA ASP A 114 2.92 46.32 18.37
C ASP A 114 1.90 46.78 19.42
N LEU A 115 0.63 46.45 19.20
CA LEU A 115 -0.52 46.94 19.97
C LEU A 115 -0.56 46.47 21.44
N GLU A 116 0.05 45.32 21.75
CA GLU A 116 -0.04 44.68 23.07
C GLU A 116 1.21 45.04 23.91
N ARG A 117 2.39 44.73 23.38
CA ARG A 117 3.68 44.82 24.10
C ARG A 117 4.63 45.89 23.56
N GLY A 118 4.30 46.57 22.46
CA GLY A 118 5.20 47.53 21.82
C GLY A 118 5.60 48.72 22.70
N HIS A 119 4.74 49.11 23.64
CA HIS A 119 5.05 50.14 24.63
C HIS A 119 6.34 49.88 25.42
N VAL A 120 6.70 48.61 25.65
CA VAL A 120 7.94 48.20 26.33
C VAL A 120 9.16 48.43 25.43
N PHE A 121 9.05 48.09 24.14
CA PHE A 121 10.13 48.31 23.17
C PHE A 121 10.39 49.80 22.98
N THR A 122 9.33 50.61 22.91
CA THR A 122 9.41 52.07 22.85
C THR A 122 10.12 52.65 24.08
N ASP A 123 9.73 52.26 25.30
CA ASP A 123 10.40 52.68 26.53
C ASP A 123 11.91 52.34 26.54
N ARG A 124 12.26 51.09 26.20
CA ARG A 124 13.65 50.63 26.15
C ARG A 124 14.45 51.39 25.10
N MET A 125 13.87 51.63 23.92
CA MET A 125 14.47 52.41 22.83
C MET A 125 14.71 53.87 23.23
N LEU A 126 13.73 54.52 23.88
CA LEU A 126 13.85 55.91 24.30
C LEU A 126 14.85 56.11 25.45
N HIS A 127 14.82 55.24 26.47
CA HIS A 127 15.42 55.53 27.78
C HIS A 127 16.65 54.68 28.17
N ARG A 128 16.83 53.46 27.67
CA ARG A 128 17.99 52.61 28.05
C ARG A 128 19.22 52.88 27.16
N ARG A 129 20.39 52.97 27.77
CA ARG A 129 21.69 53.22 27.11
C ARG A 129 22.79 52.40 27.79
N GLY A 130 23.82 52.03 27.02
CA GLY A 130 25.12 51.66 27.57
C GLY A 130 25.99 52.91 27.78
N ARG A 131 27.05 52.81 28.60
CA ARG A 131 28.01 53.91 28.85
C ARG A 131 28.85 54.26 27.62
N GLU A 132 29.23 53.25 26.84
CA GLU A 132 30.20 53.34 25.76
C GLU A 132 29.51 53.18 24.40
N GLU A 133 28.57 52.24 24.27
CA GLU A 133 27.79 52.04 23.04
C GLU A 133 26.34 51.62 23.31
N THR A 134 25.39 52.15 22.52
CA THR A 134 24.02 51.64 22.42
C THR A 134 23.69 51.25 20.98
N LEU A 135 23.30 50.00 20.74
CA LEU A 135 22.78 49.53 19.45
C LEU A 135 21.27 49.32 19.48
N LEU A 136 20.59 49.76 18.42
CA LEU A 136 19.18 49.47 18.16
C LEU A 136 19.07 48.69 16.86
N LEU A 137 18.52 47.48 16.88
CA LEU A 137 18.48 46.60 15.72
C LEU A 137 17.04 46.42 15.25
N GLY A 138 16.78 46.50 13.95
CA GLY A 138 15.42 46.25 13.45
C GLY A 138 15.24 46.36 11.93
N ALA A 139 13.98 46.50 11.53
CA ALA A 139 13.55 46.64 10.14
C ALA A 139 13.89 48.01 9.54
N ALA A 140 14.09 48.06 8.22
CA ALA A 140 14.38 49.30 7.49
C ALA A 140 13.26 50.36 7.61
N THR A 141 12.01 49.92 7.86
CA THR A 141 10.83 50.77 8.07
C THR A 141 10.92 51.66 9.31
N MET A 142 11.81 51.35 10.27
CA MET A 142 12.01 52.13 11.48
C MET A 142 12.87 53.39 11.29
N ARG A 143 13.47 53.60 10.11
CA ARG A 143 14.37 54.72 9.84
C ARG A 143 13.77 56.07 10.26
N GLN A 144 12.61 56.43 9.71
CA GLN A 144 12.01 57.76 9.91
C GLN A 144 11.61 58.02 11.36
N ILE A 145 11.13 57.00 12.08
CA ILE A 145 10.70 57.16 13.47
C ILE A 145 11.88 57.18 14.45
N VAL A 146 12.99 56.50 14.13
CA VAL A 146 14.26 56.64 14.86
C VAL A 146 14.88 58.02 14.62
N GLU A 147 14.95 58.49 13.37
CA GLU A 147 15.44 59.84 13.01
C GLU A 147 14.66 60.95 13.76
N LYS A 148 13.37 60.72 14.01
CA LYS A 148 12.47 61.64 14.68
C LYS A 148 12.53 61.60 16.22
N LEU A 149 12.51 60.42 16.82
CA LEU A 149 12.45 60.25 18.29
C LEU A 149 13.84 60.22 18.96
N LEU A 150 14.89 59.96 18.18
CA LEU A 150 16.28 59.88 18.62
C LEU A 150 17.18 60.77 17.75
N PRO A 151 16.97 62.11 17.76
CA PRO A 151 17.82 63.03 17.01
C PRO A 151 19.29 62.86 17.43
N GLY A 152 20.18 62.80 16.44
CA GLY A 152 21.61 62.53 16.61
C GLY A 152 22.01 61.04 16.59
N ALA A 153 21.08 60.10 16.44
CA ALA A 153 21.41 58.68 16.28
C ALA A 153 22.05 58.40 14.90
N ASN A 154 23.11 57.60 14.88
CA ASN A 154 23.76 57.11 13.66
C ASN A 154 22.93 55.95 13.06
N ILE A 155 22.71 55.91 11.74
CA ILE A 155 21.82 54.90 11.12
C ILE A 155 22.50 54.13 9.98
N VAL A 156 22.91 52.90 10.31
CA VAL A 156 23.59 51.96 9.42
C VAL A 156 22.55 51.07 8.73
N SER A 157 22.53 51.06 7.40
CA SER A 157 21.69 50.15 6.61
C SER A 157 22.43 48.84 6.32
N ARG A 158 21.74 47.69 6.34
CA ARG A 158 22.29 46.39 5.90
C ARG A 158 21.37 45.68 4.88
N PRO A 159 21.88 45.32 3.69
CA PRO A 159 21.15 44.51 2.72
C PRO A 159 21.06 43.04 3.15
N ARG A 160 20.07 42.30 2.62
CA ARG A 160 19.91 40.86 2.84
C ARG A 160 21.06 40.06 2.23
N LEU A 161 21.43 38.95 2.86
CA LEU A 161 22.58 38.12 2.46
C LEU A 161 22.29 37.15 1.28
N SER A 162 21.02 36.89 0.98
CA SER A 162 20.58 36.06 -0.15
C SER A 162 19.28 36.58 -0.76
N LEU A 163 18.95 36.12 -1.96
CA LEU A 163 17.73 36.49 -2.68
C LEU A 163 16.49 35.83 -2.04
N LEU A 164 15.34 36.47 -2.23
CA LEU A 164 14.02 35.94 -1.94
C LEU A 164 13.19 36.08 -3.22
N THR A 165 12.67 34.99 -3.76
CA THR A 165 11.96 34.99 -5.06
C THR A 165 10.58 34.35 -4.98
N HIS A 166 9.63 34.89 -5.75
CA HIS A 166 8.27 34.38 -5.79
C HIS A 166 8.14 33.17 -6.71
N ALA A 167 7.66 32.06 -6.17
CA ALA A 167 7.54 30.77 -6.84
C ALA A 167 6.10 30.41 -7.26
N GLY A 168 5.15 31.36 -7.15
CA GLY A 168 3.76 31.21 -7.55
C GLY A 168 2.89 30.38 -6.59
N GLU A 169 1.63 30.16 -6.99
CA GLU A 169 0.71 29.26 -6.29
C GLU A 169 1.09 27.80 -6.54
N LYS A 170 1.13 26.99 -5.48
CA LYS A 170 1.34 25.54 -5.55
C LYS A 170 0.39 24.82 -4.60
N LYS A 171 -0.32 23.81 -5.09
CA LYS A 171 -1.09 22.89 -4.22
C LYS A 171 -0.17 22.27 -3.18
N ILE A 172 -0.66 22.08 -1.95
CA ILE A 172 0.10 21.52 -0.80
C ILE A 172 0.86 20.25 -1.21
N THR A 173 0.20 19.38 -1.97
CA THR A 173 0.73 18.10 -2.46
C THR A 173 1.94 18.22 -3.40
N ARG A 174 2.18 19.41 -3.97
CA ARG A 174 3.26 19.75 -4.92
C ARG A 174 4.29 20.74 -4.35
N LEU A 175 4.21 21.08 -3.06
CA LEU A 175 5.22 21.92 -2.41
C LEU A 175 6.58 21.21 -2.37
N PRO A 176 7.71 21.95 -2.54
CA PRO A 176 9.04 21.37 -2.47
C PRO A 176 9.34 20.82 -1.07
N ARG A 177 10.40 20.02 -0.95
CA ARG A 177 10.94 19.60 0.36
C ARG A 177 11.42 20.83 1.12
N ARG A 178 11.56 20.71 2.46
CA ARG A 178 11.96 21.80 3.35
C ARG A 178 11.06 23.04 3.22
N SER A 179 9.77 22.82 2.97
CA SER A 179 8.76 23.88 3.00
C SER A 179 8.26 24.14 4.41
N ALA A 180 8.15 25.41 4.80
CA ALA A 180 7.30 25.86 5.90
C ALA A 180 5.96 26.36 5.34
N ILE A 181 4.85 25.86 5.89
CA ILE A 181 3.49 26.18 5.45
C ILE A 181 2.80 26.97 6.56
N VAL A 182 2.33 28.17 6.24
CA VAL A 182 1.90 29.15 7.24
C VAL A 182 0.39 29.38 7.18
N ALA A 183 -0.28 29.10 8.29
CA ALA A 183 -1.72 29.31 8.50
C ALA A 183 -1.95 30.07 9.81
N PHE A 184 -3.13 30.66 10.00
CA PHE A 184 -3.35 31.64 11.09
C PHE A 184 -4.42 31.20 12.10
N SER A 185 -4.78 29.92 12.11
CA SER A 185 -5.48 29.25 13.20
C SER A 185 -4.82 27.90 13.51
N SER A 186 -4.99 27.41 14.75
CA SER A 186 -4.54 26.07 15.15
C SER A 186 -5.26 24.97 14.37
N GLU A 187 -6.55 25.17 14.08
CA GLU A 187 -7.36 24.25 13.26
C GLU A 187 -6.79 24.08 11.84
N GLU A 188 -6.45 25.17 11.14
CA GLU A 188 -5.85 25.09 9.80
C GLU A 188 -4.47 24.42 9.85
N VAL A 189 -3.64 24.73 10.86
CA VAL A 189 -2.33 24.08 11.04
C VAL A 189 -2.49 22.57 11.26
N TYR A 190 -3.40 22.13 12.14
CA TYR A 190 -3.66 20.71 12.38
C TYR A 190 -4.23 20.00 11.15
N ALA A 191 -5.16 20.64 10.41
CA ALA A 191 -5.75 20.08 9.20
C ALA A 191 -4.72 19.92 8.07
N ILE A 192 -3.82 20.91 7.91
CA ILE A 192 -2.72 20.86 6.93
C ILE A 192 -1.66 19.82 7.34
N ALA A 193 -1.30 19.73 8.62
CA ALA A 193 -0.34 18.75 9.12
C ALA A 193 -0.84 17.30 8.94
N GLU A 194 -2.12 17.02 9.26
CA GLU A 194 -2.74 15.71 9.01
C GLU A 194 -2.85 15.38 7.52
N LEU A 195 -3.13 16.37 6.66
CA LEU A 195 -3.12 16.19 5.20
C LEU A 195 -1.71 15.82 4.68
N ILE A 196 -0.66 16.44 5.22
CA ILE A 196 0.74 16.17 4.85
C ILE A 196 1.16 14.79 5.37
N ARG A 197 0.86 14.44 6.62
CA ARG A 197 1.11 13.11 7.19
C ARG A 197 0.60 12.00 6.26
N ARG A 198 -0.67 12.08 5.84
CA ARG A 198 -1.34 11.12 4.94
C ARG A 198 -0.74 11.02 3.53
N GLN A 199 0.14 11.94 3.12
CA GLN A 199 0.66 12.02 1.74
C GLN A 199 2.20 12.08 1.64
N ARG A 200 2.90 12.37 2.73
CA ARG A 200 4.33 12.70 2.81
C ARG A 200 5.03 12.15 4.05
N GLY A 201 4.37 11.32 4.86
CA GLY A 201 4.91 10.70 6.07
C GLY A 201 4.72 11.54 7.33
N GLY A 202 5.01 12.84 7.29
CA GLY A 202 4.76 13.70 8.45
C GLY A 202 5.07 15.18 8.25
N ALA A 203 4.67 15.97 9.24
CA ALA A 203 5.05 17.36 9.37
C ALA A 203 5.32 17.72 10.83
N ALA A 204 6.28 18.62 11.06
CA ALA A 204 6.45 19.30 12.34
C ALA A 204 5.36 20.37 12.49
N VAL A 205 4.92 20.63 13.73
CA VAL A 205 3.87 21.60 14.06
C VAL A 205 4.40 22.66 15.03
N VAL A 206 4.29 23.94 14.63
CA VAL A 206 4.75 25.09 15.44
C VAL A 206 3.65 26.15 15.57
N LEU A 207 2.97 26.16 16.73
CA LEU A 207 2.00 27.21 17.09
C LEU A 207 2.61 28.19 18.10
N GLY A 208 2.14 29.44 18.09
CA GLY A 208 2.55 30.47 19.06
C GLY A 208 2.29 30.11 20.53
N ALA A 209 1.30 29.25 20.81
CA ALA A 209 0.97 28.77 22.17
C ALA A 209 1.89 27.67 22.70
N LEU A 210 2.56 26.89 21.82
CA LEU A 210 3.45 25.79 22.23
C LEU A 210 4.59 26.32 23.11
N SER A 211 4.99 25.55 24.12
CA SER A 211 6.10 25.94 24.99
C SER A 211 7.41 26.09 24.21
N PRO A 212 8.38 26.86 24.73
CA PRO A 212 9.72 26.93 24.18
C PRO A 212 10.33 25.54 23.93
N ARG A 213 10.12 24.60 24.86
CA ARG A 213 10.60 23.22 24.80
C ARG A 213 9.93 22.40 23.70
N THR A 214 8.59 22.32 23.69
CA THR A 214 7.83 21.63 22.63
C THR A 214 8.14 22.19 21.24
N ARG A 215 8.27 23.52 21.14
CA ARG A 215 8.56 24.24 19.88
C ARG A 215 9.96 23.93 19.36
N ASN A 216 10.97 23.93 20.24
CA ASN A 216 12.34 23.54 19.86
C ASN A 216 12.39 22.09 19.40
N ALA A 217 11.80 21.15 20.13
CA ALA A 217 11.82 19.74 19.75
C ALA A 217 11.06 19.48 18.42
N GLN A 218 10.00 20.23 18.12
CA GLN A 218 9.33 20.18 16.80
C GLN A 218 10.19 20.80 15.68
N VAL A 219 10.99 21.84 15.97
CA VAL A 219 11.96 22.39 15.01
C VAL A 219 13.15 21.45 14.80
N GLU A 220 13.61 20.78 15.84
CA GLU A 220 14.70 19.78 15.81
C GLU A 220 14.32 18.57 14.94
N LEU A 221 13.12 18.02 15.12
CA LEU A 221 12.52 16.98 14.25
C LEU A 221 12.58 17.35 12.75
N TYR A 222 12.25 18.60 12.41
CA TYR A 222 12.34 19.11 11.04
C TYR A 222 13.79 19.34 10.59
N GLN A 223 14.65 19.88 11.46
CA GLN A 223 16.05 20.18 11.13
C GLN A 223 16.86 18.90 10.91
N ALA A 224 16.66 17.87 11.74
CA ALA A 224 17.22 16.51 11.61
C ALA A 224 16.71 15.74 10.38
N GLY A 225 15.63 16.22 9.74
CA GLY A 225 15.10 15.63 8.51
C GLY A 225 14.20 14.41 8.73
N GLU A 226 13.68 14.20 9.93
CA GLU A 226 12.63 13.20 10.20
C GLU A 226 11.30 13.58 9.52
N VAL A 227 11.10 14.87 9.25
CA VAL A 227 9.99 15.40 8.45
C VAL A 227 10.50 16.44 7.44
N ASP A 228 10.04 16.35 6.19
CA ASP A 228 10.39 17.31 5.12
C ASP A 228 9.64 18.65 5.21
N TYR A 229 8.61 18.72 6.05
CA TYR A 229 7.62 19.80 6.08
C TYR A 229 7.40 20.32 7.51
N LEU A 230 7.23 21.63 7.62
CA LEU A 230 6.84 22.34 8.84
C LEU A 230 5.50 23.02 8.58
N VAL A 231 4.54 22.92 9.50
CA VAL A 231 3.28 23.68 9.45
C VAL A 231 3.19 24.54 10.70
N ALA A 232 2.91 25.84 10.53
CA ALA A 232 3.06 26.80 11.61
C ALA A 232 2.16 28.02 11.51
N THR A 233 2.13 28.83 12.57
CA THR A 233 1.64 30.21 12.51
C THR A 233 2.78 31.20 12.28
N ASP A 234 2.44 32.50 12.23
CA ASP A 234 3.35 33.64 12.36
C ASP A 234 4.45 33.52 13.43
N ALA A 235 4.29 32.64 14.42
CA ALA A 235 5.31 32.28 15.40
C ALA A 235 6.67 31.83 14.81
N ILE A 236 6.76 31.41 13.53
CA ILE A 236 8.05 31.16 12.86
C ILE A 236 8.73 32.44 12.35
N GLY A 237 7.99 33.55 12.25
CA GLY A 237 8.51 34.84 11.80
C GLY A 237 9.53 35.45 12.77
N MET A 238 9.62 34.97 14.01
CA MET A 238 10.53 35.48 15.04
C MET A 238 11.12 34.36 15.91
N GLY A 239 12.39 34.49 16.29
CA GLY A 239 13.01 33.71 17.38
C GLY A 239 13.12 32.19 17.22
N LEU A 240 13.16 31.68 15.98
CA LEU A 240 13.53 30.29 15.68
C LEU A 240 14.62 30.25 14.59
N ASN A 241 15.62 29.38 14.79
CA ASN A 241 16.67 29.10 13.81
C ASN A 241 16.23 27.99 12.84
N LEU A 242 15.62 28.41 11.73
CA LEU A 242 15.00 27.55 10.73
C LEU A 242 15.75 27.62 9.39
N ASP A 243 16.22 26.48 8.89
CA ASP A 243 16.79 26.33 7.55
C ASP A 243 15.70 25.87 6.58
N VAL A 244 14.81 26.81 6.21
CA VAL A 244 13.67 26.61 5.31
C VAL A 244 14.03 27.05 3.89
N ASP A 245 13.79 26.21 2.89
CA ASP A 245 14.07 26.55 1.48
C ASP A 245 12.86 27.25 0.81
N HIS A 246 11.64 27.01 1.31
CA HIS A 246 10.39 27.55 0.76
C HIS A 246 9.37 27.94 1.84
N VAL A 247 8.75 29.11 1.75
CA VAL A 247 7.61 29.52 2.59
C VAL A 247 6.32 29.60 1.77
N ALA A 248 5.31 28.81 2.15
CA ALA A 248 4.02 28.74 1.48
C ALA A 248 2.89 29.25 2.39
N PHE A 249 2.24 30.35 2.01
CA PHE A 249 1.11 30.90 2.76
C PHE A 249 -0.18 30.14 2.42
N ALA A 250 -0.84 29.57 3.43
CA ALA A 250 -2.11 28.85 3.29
C ALA A 250 -3.34 29.77 3.46
N SER A 251 -3.14 30.96 4.05
CA SER A 251 -4.10 32.07 4.19
C SER A 251 -3.34 33.41 4.15
N ASP A 252 -4.01 34.49 3.73
CA ASP A 252 -3.53 35.89 3.77
C ASP A 252 -4.12 36.70 4.94
N ARG A 253 -4.93 36.08 5.79
CA ARG A 253 -5.70 36.72 6.88
C ARG A 253 -5.42 36.10 8.23
N LYS A 254 -5.41 36.93 9.29
CA LYS A 254 -5.33 36.51 10.69
C LYS A 254 -6.36 37.22 11.56
N PHE A 255 -6.68 36.63 12.70
CA PHE A 255 -7.34 37.32 13.80
C PHE A 255 -6.31 38.13 14.59
N ASP A 256 -6.59 39.39 14.90
CA ASP A 256 -5.68 40.30 15.63
C ASP A 256 -6.14 40.60 17.07
N GLY A 257 -7.01 39.75 17.63
CA GLY A 257 -7.66 39.95 18.92
C GLY A 257 -9.03 40.62 18.79
N TYR A 258 -9.27 41.37 17.70
CA TYR A 258 -10.52 42.10 17.47
C TYR A 258 -11.22 41.68 16.18
N GLN A 259 -10.49 41.47 15.08
CA GLN A 259 -11.08 41.17 13.77
C GLN A 259 -10.19 40.30 12.87
N PHE A 260 -10.81 39.69 11.85
CA PHE A 260 -10.13 38.90 10.82
C PHE A 260 -9.63 39.77 9.66
N ARG A 261 -8.54 40.51 9.86
CA ARG A 261 -7.92 41.37 8.84
C ARG A 261 -6.93 40.61 7.94
N ARG A 262 -6.54 41.24 6.82
CA ARG A 262 -5.36 40.83 6.04
C ARG A 262 -4.07 41.10 6.82
N LEU A 263 -3.05 40.32 6.51
CA LEU A 263 -1.67 40.60 6.92
C LEU A 263 -1.15 41.85 6.20
N ASN A 264 -0.36 42.66 6.88
CA ASN A 264 0.34 43.76 6.23
C ASN A 264 1.62 43.27 5.50
N PRO A 265 2.17 44.03 4.54
CA PRO A 265 3.36 43.60 3.78
C PRO A 265 4.60 43.30 4.64
N ALA A 266 4.75 43.95 5.80
CA ALA A 266 5.87 43.70 6.71
C ALA A 266 5.68 42.41 7.53
N GLU A 267 4.46 42.07 7.95
CA GLU A 267 4.13 40.77 8.55
C GLU A 267 4.43 39.63 7.56
N LEU A 268 4.00 39.80 6.30
CA LEU A 268 4.33 38.86 5.21
C LEU A 268 5.84 38.76 4.98
N ALA A 269 6.57 39.88 4.98
CA ALA A 269 8.03 39.90 4.79
C ALA A 269 8.80 39.23 5.93
N GLN A 270 8.37 39.42 7.17
CA GLN A 270 8.99 38.82 8.36
C GLN A 270 8.87 37.29 8.34
N ILE A 271 7.76 36.77 7.79
CA ILE A 271 7.50 35.34 7.61
C ILE A 271 8.21 34.80 6.35
N ALA A 272 7.99 35.41 5.17
CA ALA A 272 8.58 34.98 3.90
C ALA A 272 10.11 35.05 3.90
N GLY A 273 10.69 36.04 4.57
CA GLY A 273 12.13 36.21 4.72
C GLY A 273 12.83 35.13 5.55
N ARG A 274 12.09 34.18 6.14
CA ARG A 274 12.61 32.93 6.74
C ARG A 274 13.00 31.89 5.68
N ALA A 275 12.57 32.03 4.43
CA ALA A 275 13.04 31.19 3.34
C ALA A 275 14.45 31.63 2.90
N GLY A 276 15.40 30.71 2.84
CA GLY A 276 16.81 30.99 2.54
C GLY A 276 17.56 31.57 3.73
N ARG A 277 18.84 31.22 3.87
CA ARG A 277 19.67 31.54 5.05
C ARG A 277 21.13 31.74 4.66
N ALA A 278 21.80 32.73 5.25
CA ALA A 278 23.13 33.17 4.84
C ALA A 278 23.19 33.41 3.32
N SER A 279 24.02 32.65 2.58
CA SER A 279 24.19 32.70 1.13
C SER A 279 23.24 31.80 0.33
N ARG A 280 22.33 31.06 0.98
CA ARG A 280 21.34 30.22 0.29
C ARG A 280 20.09 31.04 -0.01
N ASP A 281 19.71 31.12 -1.27
CA ASP A 281 18.48 31.80 -1.73
C ASP A 281 17.23 31.09 -1.23
N GLY A 282 16.16 31.86 -1.06
CA GLY A 282 14.87 31.39 -0.58
C GLY A 282 13.75 31.64 -1.58
N THR A 283 12.68 30.85 -1.48
CA THR A 283 11.47 31.04 -2.30
C THR A 283 10.23 31.22 -1.43
N PHE A 284 9.24 31.97 -1.91
CA PHE A 284 7.93 32.08 -1.27
C PHE A 284 6.78 31.94 -2.27
N GLY A 285 5.58 31.61 -1.79
CA GLY A 285 4.40 31.45 -2.64
C GLY A 285 3.12 31.21 -1.84
N THR A 286 2.04 30.88 -2.53
CA THR A 286 0.72 30.63 -1.94
C THR A 286 0.28 29.18 -2.11
N THR A 287 -0.58 28.70 -1.20
CA THR A 287 -1.08 27.33 -1.18
C THR A 287 -2.46 27.23 -0.52
N GLY A 288 -3.05 26.03 -0.54
CA GLY A 288 -4.27 25.72 0.20
C GLY A 288 -5.49 26.53 -0.27
N ARG A 289 -5.85 27.55 0.52
CA ARG A 289 -6.96 28.47 0.26
C ARG A 289 -6.51 29.93 0.06
N CYS A 290 -5.21 30.22 0.16
CA CYS A 290 -4.67 31.56 -0.05
C CYS A 290 -4.79 31.94 -1.53
N PRO A 291 -5.44 33.08 -1.88
CA PRO A 291 -5.40 33.59 -3.25
C PRO A 291 -3.95 33.96 -3.63
N PRO A 292 -3.59 33.93 -4.93
CA PRO A 292 -2.30 34.42 -5.40
C PRO A 292 -2.04 35.88 -4.98
N PHE A 293 -0.79 36.21 -4.66
CA PHE A 293 -0.40 37.58 -4.29
C PHE A 293 -0.41 38.53 -5.49
N GLU A 294 -0.82 39.77 -5.24
CA GLU A 294 -0.81 40.87 -6.22
C GLU A 294 0.65 41.21 -6.65
N PRO A 295 0.91 41.56 -7.93
CA PRO A 295 2.27 41.80 -8.42
C PRO A 295 3.05 42.88 -7.66
N GLU A 296 2.34 43.89 -7.18
CA GLU A 296 2.88 45.00 -6.39
C GLU A 296 3.35 44.52 -5.01
N LEU A 297 2.59 43.63 -4.36
CA LEU A 297 2.95 42.97 -3.11
C LEU A 297 4.16 42.04 -3.31
N VAL A 298 4.19 41.27 -4.41
CA VAL A 298 5.35 40.42 -4.76
C VAL A 298 6.61 41.27 -4.90
N ARG A 299 6.58 42.36 -5.67
CA ARG A 299 7.72 43.27 -5.83
C ARG A 299 8.15 43.91 -4.50
N ALA A 300 7.21 44.26 -3.61
CA ALA A 300 7.51 44.79 -2.29
C ALA A 300 8.27 43.76 -1.42
N LEU A 301 7.83 42.50 -1.45
CA LEU A 301 8.44 41.39 -0.70
C LEU A 301 9.85 41.05 -1.24
N GLU A 302 10.02 40.94 -2.55
CA GLU A 302 11.31 40.62 -3.20
C GLU A 302 12.34 41.77 -3.07
N SER A 303 11.90 43.04 -3.13
CA SER A 303 12.78 44.21 -2.98
C SER A 303 12.97 44.68 -1.53
N HIS A 304 12.25 44.07 -0.58
CA HIS A 304 12.19 44.47 0.83
C HIS A 304 11.82 45.95 1.07
N ARG A 305 10.91 46.49 0.26
CA ARG A 305 10.44 47.89 0.34
C ARG A 305 9.01 47.95 0.86
N PHE A 306 8.84 48.56 2.04
CA PHE A 306 7.56 48.65 2.75
C PHE A 306 7.34 50.07 3.29
N GLU A 307 6.11 50.40 3.69
CA GLU A 307 5.84 51.70 4.32
C GLU A 307 6.63 51.90 5.63
N PRO A 308 7.19 53.10 5.88
CA PRO A 308 7.80 53.43 7.16
C PRO A 308 6.81 53.35 8.32
N VAL A 309 7.32 53.01 9.50
CA VAL A 309 6.55 53.08 10.75
C VAL A 309 6.35 54.55 11.11
N LYS A 310 5.09 54.99 11.22
CA LYS A 310 4.71 56.40 11.43
C LYS A 310 4.51 56.76 12.90
N VAL A 311 4.12 55.78 13.72
CA VAL A 311 3.90 55.91 15.17
C VAL A 311 4.35 54.65 15.90
N LEU A 312 4.76 54.79 17.16
CA LEU A 312 5.00 53.68 18.10
C LEU A 312 4.01 53.75 19.26
N GLN A 313 3.66 52.60 19.84
CA GLN A 313 2.86 52.53 21.05
C GLN A 313 3.69 53.03 22.24
N TRP A 314 3.07 53.79 23.12
CA TRP A 314 3.67 54.33 24.33
C TRP A 314 2.73 54.18 25.51
N ARG A 315 3.29 53.86 26.67
CA ARG A 315 2.64 53.86 27.98
C ARG A 315 3.53 54.65 28.93
N ASN A 316 2.92 55.46 29.79
CA ASN A 316 3.67 56.18 30.82
C ASN A 316 4.40 55.19 31.74
N THR A 317 5.64 55.52 32.10
CA THR A 317 6.48 54.76 33.03
C THR A 317 6.65 55.45 34.37
N ASP A 318 6.40 56.76 34.43
CA ASP A 318 6.46 57.56 35.67
C ASP A 318 5.08 57.50 36.33
N LEU A 319 4.83 56.40 37.05
CA LEU A 319 3.54 56.07 37.66
C LEU A 319 3.41 56.68 39.07
N ASP A 320 2.22 57.18 39.39
CA ASP A 320 1.90 57.75 40.69
C ASP A 320 1.12 56.75 41.55
N PHE A 321 1.76 56.21 42.59
CA PHE A 321 1.15 55.24 43.51
C PHE A 321 0.46 55.90 44.72
N SER A 322 0.39 57.24 44.82
CA SER A 322 -0.18 57.95 45.99
C SER A 322 -1.62 57.57 46.32
N SER A 323 -2.42 57.24 45.30
CA SER A 323 -3.77 56.68 45.41
C SER A 323 -4.09 55.83 44.19
N LEU A 324 -5.07 54.91 44.30
CA LEU A 324 -5.54 54.10 43.16
C LEU A 324 -6.01 54.98 41.99
N GLY A 325 -6.66 56.11 42.27
CA GLY A 325 -7.08 57.09 41.26
C GLY A 325 -5.89 57.80 40.59
N ALA A 326 -4.82 58.09 41.33
CA ALA A 326 -3.59 58.66 40.76
C ALA A 326 -2.84 57.64 39.88
N LEU A 327 -2.83 56.36 40.26
CA LEU A 327 -2.27 55.28 39.44
C LEU A 327 -3.07 55.15 38.12
N GLN A 328 -4.39 55.11 38.20
CA GLN A 328 -5.26 55.08 37.02
C GLN A 328 -5.07 56.33 36.12
N ALA A 329 -4.95 57.53 36.71
CA ALA A 329 -4.69 58.76 35.96
C ALA A 329 -3.31 58.78 35.29
N SER A 330 -2.26 58.33 35.99
CA SER A 330 -0.88 58.27 35.45
C SER A 330 -0.72 57.19 34.38
N LEU A 331 -1.42 56.05 34.48
CA LEU A 331 -1.56 55.05 33.40
C LEU A 331 -2.39 55.57 32.21
N ALA A 332 -3.33 56.49 32.44
CA ALA A 332 -4.18 57.07 31.41
C ALA A 332 -3.56 58.27 30.67
N ALA A 333 -2.35 58.70 31.04
CA ALA A 333 -1.64 59.80 30.39
C ALA A 333 -1.43 59.56 28.87
N ASN A 334 -1.36 60.65 28.11
CA ASN A 334 -1.09 60.65 26.67
C ASN A 334 0.35 61.12 26.39
N PRO A 335 1.01 60.61 25.34
CA PRO A 335 2.34 61.07 24.98
C PRO A 335 2.32 62.50 24.43
N VAL A 336 3.32 63.29 24.82
CA VAL A 336 3.52 64.67 24.33
C VAL A 336 4.30 64.69 22.99
N GLU A 337 5.08 63.65 22.70
CA GLU A 337 5.97 63.61 21.54
C GLU A 337 5.29 63.10 20.27
N THR A 338 5.39 63.87 19.18
CA THR A 338 4.76 63.47 17.92
C THR A 338 5.47 62.27 17.30
N GLY A 339 4.73 61.21 16.98
CA GLY A 339 5.28 59.91 16.57
C GLY A 339 5.18 58.84 17.67
N LEU A 340 4.75 59.21 18.87
CA LEU A 340 4.20 58.29 19.84
C LEU A 340 2.66 58.35 19.80
N THR A 341 2.01 57.24 20.09
CA THR A 341 0.57 57.17 20.39
C THR A 341 0.38 56.43 21.72
N ARG A 342 -0.66 56.78 22.48
CA ARG A 342 -1.01 55.99 23.67
C ARG A 342 -1.35 54.56 23.22
N ALA A 343 -0.75 53.57 23.89
CA ALA A 343 -1.02 52.17 23.64
C ALA A 343 -2.50 51.83 23.94
N PRO A 344 -3.09 50.84 23.25
CA PRO A 344 -4.35 50.22 23.64
C PRO A 344 -4.38 49.82 25.13
N VAL A 345 -5.58 49.75 25.71
CA VAL A 345 -5.75 49.33 27.10
C VAL A 345 -5.39 47.85 27.22
N ALA A 346 -4.25 47.57 27.84
CA ALA A 346 -3.73 46.23 28.06
C ALA A 346 -4.47 45.52 29.21
N GLU A 347 -4.32 44.20 29.28
CA GLU A 347 -4.95 43.34 30.29
C GLU A 347 -4.64 43.79 31.72
N ASP A 348 -3.39 44.17 32.02
CA ASP A 348 -2.99 44.62 33.35
C ASP A 348 -3.79 45.86 33.83
N VAL A 349 -4.14 46.77 32.93
CA VAL A 349 -5.02 47.93 33.22
C VAL A 349 -6.49 47.51 33.37
N LEU A 350 -6.99 46.60 32.54
CA LEU A 350 -8.37 46.09 32.66
C LEU A 350 -8.57 45.34 33.98
N VAL A 351 -7.60 44.53 34.37
CA VAL A 351 -7.56 43.81 35.66
C VAL A 351 -7.51 44.80 36.82
N LEU A 352 -6.69 45.87 36.73
CA LEU A 352 -6.66 46.94 37.73
C LEU A 352 -8.00 47.68 37.84
N GLU A 353 -8.72 47.89 36.73
CA GLU A 353 -10.08 48.46 36.74
C GLU A 353 -11.11 47.52 37.40
N HIS A 354 -10.99 46.20 37.21
CA HIS A 354 -11.87 45.23 37.86
C HIS A 354 -11.56 45.09 39.35
N ALA A 355 -10.30 44.86 39.72
CA ALA A 355 -9.87 44.80 41.12
C ALA A 355 -10.13 46.12 41.86
N GLY A 356 -9.98 47.28 41.20
CA GLY A 356 -10.29 48.60 41.75
C GLY A 356 -11.78 48.88 42.00
N ARG A 357 -12.69 47.99 41.58
CA ARG A 357 -14.13 48.03 41.91
C ARG A 357 -14.48 47.14 43.10
N ASP A 358 -13.60 46.23 43.49
CA ASP A 358 -13.81 45.30 44.61
C ASP A 358 -13.72 46.01 45.98
N PRO A 359 -14.67 45.79 46.91
CA PRO A 359 -14.62 46.41 48.23
C PRO A 359 -13.42 45.99 49.09
N GLU A 360 -13.07 44.70 49.13
CA GLU A 360 -11.96 44.21 49.96
C GLU A 360 -10.62 44.76 49.45
N VAL A 361 -10.41 44.81 48.13
CA VAL A 361 -9.23 45.46 47.54
C VAL A 361 -9.16 46.93 47.94
N ARG A 362 -10.28 47.66 47.91
CA ARG A 362 -10.31 49.08 48.26
C ARG A 362 -10.10 49.36 49.75
N GLU A 363 -10.48 48.45 50.64
CA GLU A 363 -10.20 48.56 52.07
C GLU A 363 -8.72 48.26 52.40
N VAL A 364 -8.06 47.39 51.63
CA VAL A 364 -6.68 46.98 51.90
C VAL A 364 -5.63 47.78 51.10
N ALA A 365 -5.96 48.31 49.91
CA ALA A 365 -5.07 49.08 49.04
C ALA A 365 -4.82 50.53 49.51
N ASN A 366 -4.49 50.70 50.79
CA ASN A 366 -4.24 51.98 51.42
C ASN A 366 -2.74 52.33 51.44
N GLY A 367 -2.39 53.44 50.78
CA GLY A 367 -1.02 53.97 50.74
C GLY A 367 -0.12 53.35 49.67
N ALA A 368 0.96 54.06 49.34
CA ALA A 368 1.70 53.86 48.10
C ALA A 368 2.23 52.43 47.88
N ARG A 369 2.80 51.79 48.92
CA ARG A 369 3.33 50.42 48.79
C ARG A 369 2.24 49.37 48.57
N ALA A 370 1.04 49.57 49.11
CA ALA A 370 -0.09 48.66 48.91
C ALA A 370 -0.64 48.77 47.48
N ILE A 371 -0.64 49.97 46.90
CA ILE A 371 -1.10 50.26 45.54
C ILE A 371 -0.04 49.84 44.50
N GLU A 372 1.24 50.04 44.79
CA GLU A 372 2.37 49.49 44.03
C GLU A 372 2.30 47.96 44.00
N ARG A 373 2.08 47.30 45.16
CA ARG A 373 1.88 45.85 45.23
C ARG A 373 0.65 45.40 44.42
N LEU A 374 -0.48 46.10 44.50
CA LEU A 374 -1.66 45.78 43.69
C LEU A 374 -1.31 45.78 42.20
N TRP A 375 -0.58 46.80 41.73
CA TRP A 375 -0.11 46.90 40.36
C TRP A 375 0.85 45.76 39.96
N GLU A 376 1.73 45.29 40.85
CA GLU A 376 2.55 44.11 40.59
C GLU A 376 1.74 42.83 40.39
N VAL A 377 0.61 42.67 41.08
CA VAL A 377 -0.28 41.50 40.93
C VAL A 377 -1.19 41.64 39.70
N CYS A 378 -1.64 42.84 39.35
CA CYS A 378 -2.34 43.09 38.08
C CYS A 378 -1.49 42.76 36.84
N GLN A 379 -0.16 42.72 36.97
CA GLN A 379 0.78 42.29 35.92
C GLN A 379 0.95 40.76 35.80
N VAL A 380 0.16 39.93 36.51
CA VAL A 380 0.15 38.47 36.28
C VAL A 380 -0.49 38.19 34.90
N PRO A 381 0.22 37.59 33.93
CA PRO A 381 -0.32 37.40 32.59
C PRO A 381 -1.40 36.31 32.54
N ASP A 382 -2.48 36.52 31.79
CA ASP A 382 -3.42 35.44 31.49
C ASP A 382 -2.92 34.56 30.35
N TYR A 383 -2.15 33.54 30.70
CA TYR A 383 -1.76 32.48 29.77
C TYR A 383 -2.93 31.62 29.28
N ARG A 384 -4.11 31.66 29.93
CA ARG A 384 -5.30 30.83 29.64
C ARG A 384 -6.28 31.52 28.67
N LYS A 385 -6.24 32.85 28.56
CA LYS A 385 -7.12 33.68 27.72
C LYS A 385 -8.62 33.51 28.03
N ILE A 386 -8.94 33.61 29.31
CA ILE A 386 -10.29 33.68 29.88
C ILE A 386 -10.84 35.12 29.83
N ALA A 387 -12.00 35.37 30.42
CA ALA A 387 -12.55 36.73 30.52
C ALA A 387 -11.74 37.57 31.54
N PRO A 388 -11.44 38.85 31.27
CA PRO A 388 -10.66 39.71 32.18
C PRO A 388 -11.24 39.82 33.59
N ALA A 389 -12.57 39.74 33.76
CA ALA A 389 -13.21 39.69 35.07
C ALA A 389 -12.83 38.43 35.87
N THR A 390 -12.82 37.25 35.22
CA THR A 390 -12.47 35.97 35.86
C THR A 390 -10.96 35.84 36.09
N HIS A 391 -10.12 36.50 35.29
CA HIS A 391 -8.70 36.65 35.62
C HIS A 391 -8.49 37.63 36.78
N ALA A 392 -9.30 38.69 36.87
CA ALA A 392 -9.28 39.61 38.01
C ALA A 392 -9.67 38.93 39.34
N GLU A 393 -10.59 37.96 39.36
CA GLU A 393 -10.89 37.14 40.56
C GLU A 393 -9.63 36.46 41.15
N LEU A 394 -8.75 35.93 40.28
CA LEU A 394 -7.47 35.36 40.69
C LEU A 394 -6.51 36.44 41.22
N VAL A 395 -6.43 37.59 40.55
CA VAL A 395 -5.58 38.71 40.98
C VAL A 395 -6.03 39.31 42.31
N VAL A 396 -7.34 39.46 42.53
CA VAL A 396 -7.93 39.84 43.83
C VAL A 396 -7.55 38.83 44.91
N THR A 397 -7.66 37.53 44.63
CA THR A 397 -7.28 36.46 45.56
C THR A 397 -5.78 36.52 45.92
N LEU A 398 -4.90 36.67 44.92
CA LEU A 398 -3.46 36.77 45.12
C LEU A 398 -3.07 38.03 45.91
N TYR A 399 -3.70 39.17 45.59
CA TYR A 399 -3.48 40.42 46.33
C TYR A 399 -3.96 40.32 47.77
N GLY A 400 -5.12 39.70 48.01
CA GLY A 400 -5.67 39.45 49.34
C GLY A 400 -4.72 38.67 50.24
N PHE A 401 -4.03 37.65 49.71
CA PHE A 401 -2.96 36.96 50.45
C PHE A 401 -1.76 37.90 50.70
N LEU A 402 -1.20 38.49 49.64
CA LEU A 402 0.01 39.31 49.69
C LEU A 402 -0.13 40.58 50.54
N ALA A 403 -1.36 41.04 50.82
CA ALA A 403 -1.63 42.20 51.66
C ALA A 403 -2.14 41.86 53.08
N ARG A 404 -2.43 40.59 53.38
CA ARG A 404 -2.81 40.09 54.73
C ARG A 404 -1.69 39.30 55.41
N GLU A 405 -0.91 38.56 54.63
CA GLU A 405 0.08 37.57 55.10
C GLU A 405 1.50 37.82 54.54
N ASP A 406 1.70 38.92 53.78
CA ASP A 406 2.89 39.26 52.96
C ASP A 406 3.27 38.21 51.88
N ARG A 407 2.71 37.00 51.92
CA ARG A 407 3.01 35.87 51.02
C ARG A 407 1.75 35.07 50.66
N ILE A 408 1.83 34.26 49.62
CA ILE A 408 0.77 33.31 49.22
C ILE A 408 0.87 32.03 50.08
N PRO A 409 -0.23 31.54 50.69
CA PRO A 409 -0.24 30.31 51.48
C PRO A 409 0.23 29.09 50.69
N ILE A 410 1.20 28.36 51.24
CA ILE A 410 1.87 27.22 50.57
C ILE A 410 0.85 26.13 50.18
N ASP A 411 -0.05 25.75 51.10
CA ASP A 411 -1.07 24.73 50.84
C ASP A 411 -2.04 25.12 49.72
N TRP A 412 -2.33 26.41 49.57
CA TRP A 412 -3.17 26.89 48.47
C TRP A 412 -2.40 26.83 47.15
N PHE A 413 -1.17 27.32 47.11
CA PHE A 413 -0.30 27.28 45.92
C PHE A 413 -0.06 25.83 45.46
N ALA A 414 0.27 24.93 46.38
CA ALA A 414 0.46 23.51 46.13
C ALA A 414 -0.78 22.85 45.50
N ARG A 415 -1.98 23.16 45.98
CA ARG A 415 -3.24 22.66 45.38
C ARG A 415 -3.48 23.17 43.96
N GLN A 416 -3.06 24.39 43.62
CA GLN A 416 -3.20 24.91 42.25
C GLN A 416 -2.17 24.25 41.30
N VAL A 417 -0.92 24.10 41.76
CA VAL A 417 0.14 23.42 41.01
C VAL A 417 -0.20 21.94 40.75
N ALA A 418 -0.73 21.24 41.76
CA ALA A 418 -1.13 19.82 41.64
C ALA A 418 -2.27 19.58 40.62
N GLN A 419 -3.16 20.56 40.38
CA GLN A 419 -4.18 20.45 39.33
C GLN A 419 -3.58 20.46 37.91
N ALA A 420 -2.39 21.04 37.73
CA ALA A 420 -1.72 21.11 36.44
C ALA A 420 -0.82 19.89 36.17
N ASP A 421 -0.30 19.20 37.20
CA ASP A 421 0.66 18.08 37.04
C ASP A 421 0.01 16.76 36.58
N ARG A 422 -0.53 16.76 35.37
CA ARG A 422 -1.20 15.62 34.75
C ARG A 422 -0.89 15.55 33.26
N THR A 423 -0.34 14.41 32.82
CA THR A 423 0.07 14.16 31.42
C THR A 423 -0.95 13.38 30.59
N ASP A 424 -2.10 13.01 31.18
CA ASP A 424 -3.22 12.38 30.48
C ASP A 424 -3.97 13.35 29.53
N GLY A 425 -4.77 12.81 28.62
CA GLY A 425 -5.56 13.59 27.66
C GLY A 425 -4.88 13.84 26.32
N ASP A 426 -5.39 14.84 25.61
CA ASP A 426 -5.02 15.21 24.24
C ASP A 426 -4.18 16.50 24.17
N ILE A 427 -3.90 16.95 22.95
CA ILE A 427 -3.06 18.12 22.65
C ILE A 427 -3.61 19.39 23.29
N ASP A 428 -4.92 19.61 23.22
CA ASP A 428 -5.55 20.86 23.67
C ASP A 428 -5.77 20.84 25.20
N THR A 429 -6.01 19.66 25.80
CA THR A 429 -5.95 19.43 27.25
C THR A 429 -4.56 19.75 27.80
N LEU A 430 -3.50 19.21 27.19
CA LEU A 430 -2.12 19.44 27.60
C LEU A 430 -1.70 20.90 27.42
N SER A 431 -2.08 21.53 26.31
CA SER A 431 -1.84 22.96 26.09
C SER A 431 -2.53 23.83 27.15
N THR A 432 -3.73 23.45 27.59
CA THR A 432 -4.46 24.15 28.66
C THR A 432 -3.78 23.98 30.03
N ARG A 433 -3.25 22.79 30.35
CA ARG A 433 -2.45 22.58 31.57
C ARG A 433 -1.11 23.33 31.54
N ILE A 434 -0.47 23.44 30.38
CA ILE A 434 0.74 24.26 30.17
C ILE A 434 0.43 25.75 30.37
N ALA A 435 -0.71 26.24 29.88
CA ALA A 435 -1.17 27.60 30.18
C ALA A 435 -1.37 27.80 31.69
N HIS A 436 -2.01 26.84 32.38
CA HIS A 436 -2.26 26.94 33.82
C HIS A 436 -0.98 26.95 34.66
N ILE A 437 -0.01 26.05 34.39
CA ILE A 437 1.25 26.03 35.17
C ILE A 437 2.10 27.28 34.95
N ARG A 438 2.01 27.97 33.80
CA ARG A 438 2.76 29.21 33.56
C ARG A 438 2.38 30.35 34.49
N THR A 439 1.09 30.51 34.82
CA THR A 439 0.65 31.50 35.81
C THR A 439 1.34 31.25 37.17
N TRP A 440 1.47 29.98 37.57
CA TRP A 440 2.17 29.60 38.81
C TRP A 440 3.69 29.73 38.70
N THR A 441 4.30 29.41 37.55
CA THR A 441 5.73 29.68 37.29
C THR A 441 6.05 31.18 37.33
N PHE A 442 5.16 32.04 36.83
CA PHE A 442 5.31 33.50 36.94
C PHE A 442 5.26 33.96 38.40
N ALA A 443 4.28 33.48 39.17
CA ALA A 443 4.17 33.77 40.60
C ALA A 443 5.40 33.25 41.39
N ALA A 444 5.90 32.04 41.10
CA ALA A 444 7.09 31.50 41.74
C ALA A 444 8.38 32.27 41.40
N ASN A 445 8.43 32.94 40.24
CA ASN A 445 9.54 33.82 39.85
C ASN A 445 9.53 35.19 40.57
N ARG A 446 8.51 35.51 41.37
CA ARG A 446 8.48 36.70 42.24
C ARG A 446 9.21 36.36 43.55
N VAL A 447 10.13 37.25 43.96
CA VAL A 447 11.16 36.95 44.97
C VAL A 447 10.60 36.87 46.40
N ASP A 448 9.50 37.57 46.66
CA ASP A 448 8.91 37.79 47.98
C ASP A 448 7.51 37.16 48.13
N TRP A 449 6.90 36.66 47.06
CA TRP A 449 5.51 36.15 47.09
C TRP A 449 5.33 34.77 47.73
N LEU A 450 6.40 33.97 47.88
CA LEU A 450 6.36 32.62 48.44
C LEU A 450 7.37 32.46 49.58
N ALA A 451 7.16 31.47 50.45
CA ALA A 451 8.09 31.15 51.54
C ALA A 451 9.47 30.69 51.01
N ASP A 452 9.46 29.77 50.04
CA ASP A 452 10.62 29.23 49.35
C ASP A 452 10.43 29.35 47.81
N PRO A 453 10.84 30.47 47.20
CA PRO A 453 10.70 30.66 45.76
C PRO A 453 11.57 29.72 44.92
N GLU A 454 12.74 29.28 45.42
CA GLU A 454 13.68 28.45 44.64
C GLU A 454 13.15 27.03 44.49
N HIS A 455 12.61 26.44 45.57
CA HIS A 455 11.91 25.16 45.50
C HIS A 455 10.74 25.21 44.51
N TRP A 456 9.84 26.19 44.65
CA TRP A 456 8.65 26.28 43.80
C TRP A 456 8.98 26.58 42.33
N GLN A 457 10.01 27.38 42.03
CA GLN A 457 10.52 27.56 40.66
C GLN A 457 11.04 26.25 40.05
N GLY A 458 11.66 25.38 40.86
CA GLY A 458 12.05 24.03 40.44
C GLY A 458 10.84 23.15 40.13
N VAL A 459 9.85 23.11 41.04
CA VAL A 459 8.64 22.30 40.90
C VAL A 459 7.81 22.71 39.67
N THR A 460 7.45 24.00 39.53
CA THR A 460 6.57 24.40 38.42
C THR A 460 7.26 24.32 37.05
N ARG A 461 8.60 24.50 36.99
CA ARG A 461 9.38 24.28 35.77
C ARG A 461 9.45 22.80 35.41
N GLY A 462 9.66 21.91 36.37
CA GLY A 462 9.61 20.47 36.15
C GLY A 462 8.27 20.00 35.59
N ILE A 463 7.16 20.60 36.05
CA ILE A 463 5.81 20.35 35.53
C ILE A 463 5.62 20.95 34.13
N GLU A 464 6.07 22.18 33.84
CA GLU A 464 5.99 22.73 32.46
C GLU A 464 6.80 21.86 31.48
N ASP A 465 7.98 21.38 31.85
CA ASP A 465 8.81 20.50 31.02
C ASP A 465 8.15 19.13 30.80
N LYS A 466 7.67 18.47 31.87
CA LYS A 466 6.94 17.19 31.82
C LYS A 466 5.69 17.26 30.93
N LEU A 467 4.92 18.34 31.02
CA LEU A 467 3.76 18.60 30.15
C LEU A 467 4.18 18.91 28.71
N SER A 468 5.29 19.64 28.51
CA SER A 468 5.82 20.01 27.20
C SER A 468 6.31 18.80 26.41
N ASP A 469 6.93 17.83 27.07
CA ASP A 469 7.40 16.59 26.46
C ASP A 469 6.23 15.65 26.15
N ALA A 470 5.24 15.55 27.04
CA ALA A 470 3.99 14.85 26.75
C ALA A 470 3.27 15.45 25.53
N LEU A 471 3.18 16.79 25.45
CA LEU A 471 2.59 17.49 24.31
C LEU A 471 3.40 17.27 23.02
N HIS A 472 4.73 17.28 23.09
CA HIS A 472 5.59 16.98 21.94
C HIS A 472 5.38 15.56 21.42
N GLN A 473 5.31 14.57 22.31
CA GLN A 473 5.04 13.18 21.96
C GLN A 473 3.64 13.01 21.35
N ARG A 474 2.60 13.69 21.87
CA ARG A 474 1.26 13.72 21.25
C ARG A 474 1.26 14.34 19.85
N LEU A 475 2.04 15.40 19.63
CA LEU A 475 2.19 16.01 18.29
C LEU A 475 2.85 15.04 17.31
N ILE A 476 3.87 14.28 17.74
CA ILE A 476 4.48 13.22 16.91
C ILE A 476 3.46 12.12 16.61
N GLU A 477 2.76 11.58 17.62
CA GLU A 477 1.74 10.53 17.46
C GLU A 477 0.63 10.93 16.47
N ARG A 478 0.24 12.22 16.45
CA ARG A 478 -0.82 12.74 15.59
C ARG A 478 -0.35 13.19 14.20
N PHE A 479 0.87 13.71 14.05
CA PHE A 479 1.29 14.36 12.80
C PHE A 479 2.52 13.74 12.10
N VAL A 480 3.08 12.66 12.65
CA VAL A 480 4.21 11.93 12.07
C VAL A 480 3.91 10.43 12.04
N ASP A 481 3.88 9.84 10.85
CA ASP A 481 4.03 8.39 10.69
C ASP A 481 5.52 8.06 10.63
N ARG A 482 6.05 7.57 11.76
CA ARG A 482 7.46 7.18 11.89
C ARG A 482 7.89 6.10 10.87
N ARG A 483 6.99 5.24 10.40
CA ARG A 483 7.31 4.20 9.40
C ARG A 483 7.52 4.84 8.03
N THR A 484 6.53 5.59 7.55
CA THR A 484 6.58 6.32 6.28
C THR A 484 7.73 7.33 6.26
N SER A 485 7.95 8.11 7.33
CA SER A 485 9.11 9.02 7.44
C SER A 485 10.46 8.27 7.34
N ALA A 486 10.62 7.13 8.03
CA ALA A 486 11.86 6.35 7.98
C ALA A 486 12.09 5.72 6.59
N LEU A 487 11.05 5.20 5.95
CA LEU A 487 11.12 4.66 4.58
C LEU A 487 11.52 5.74 3.57
N VAL A 488 10.86 6.91 3.63
CA VAL A 488 11.21 8.08 2.82
C VAL A 488 12.66 8.48 3.05
N ARG A 489 13.20 8.39 4.28
CA ARG A 489 14.60 8.71 4.60
C ARG A 489 15.57 7.71 3.95
N ARG A 490 15.40 6.41 4.18
CA ARG A 490 16.27 5.35 3.62
C ARG A 490 16.27 5.37 2.08
N LEU A 491 15.11 5.61 1.46
CA LEU A 491 14.96 5.80 0.00
C LEU A 491 15.75 6.99 -0.58
N ARG A 492 16.24 7.94 0.24
CA ARG A 492 17.06 9.10 -0.17
C ARG A 492 18.54 8.89 0.09
N GLU A 493 18.90 8.09 1.09
CA GLU A 493 20.27 7.84 1.51
C GLU A 493 21.07 6.99 0.49
N ASN A 494 20.39 6.43 -0.53
CA ASN A 494 20.93 5.45 -1.48
C ASN A 494 21.54 4.19 -0.80
N ALA A 495 21.20 3.97 0.47
CA ALA A 495 21.41 2.69 1.13
C ALA A 495 20.77 1.57 0.30
N MET A 496 21.46 0.43 0.18
CA MET A 496 20.87 -0.74 -0.46
C MET A 496 19.74 -1.24 0.43
N LEU A 497 18.49 -1.03 0.00
CA LEU A 497 17.31 -1.53 0.68
C LEU A 497 17.40 -3.05 0.78
N GLU A 498 17.39 -3.58 2.00
CA GLU A 498 17.56 -5.00 2.26
C GLU A 498 16.35 -5.73 1.70
N THR A 499 16.59 -6.46 0.60
CA THR A 499 15.56 -7.13 -0.20
C THR A 499 15.74 -8.64 -0.05
N GLU A 500 15.01 -9.22 0.87
CA GLU A 500 15.01 -10.66 1.11
C GLU A 500 13.99 -11.35 0.20
N ILE A 501 14.41 -12.45 -0.44
CA ILE A 501 13.51 -13.35 -1.16
C ILE A 501 13.52 -14.66 -0.41
N THR A 502 12.39 -15.01 0.20
CA THR A 502 12.29 -16.19 1.05
C THR A 502 12.30 -17.47 0.21
N LYS A 503 12.60 -18.61 0.87
CA LYS A 503 12.54 -19.95 0.22
C LYS A 503 11.14 -20.31 -0.32
N THR A 504 10.09 -19.60 0.08
CA THR A 504 8.71 -19.79 -0.38
C THR A 504 8.29 -18.80 -1.49
N GLY A 505 9.27 -18.06 -2.03
CA GLY A 505 9.09 -17.10 -3.13
C GLY A 505 8.57 -15.73 -2.70
N GLU A 506 8.40 -15.47 -1.40
CA GLU A 506 7.92 -14.17 -0.91
C GLU A 506 9.02 -13.12 -1.01
N VAL A 507 8.67 -11.92 -1.48
CA VAL A 507 9.61 -10.82 -1.75
C VAL A 507 9.36 -9.72 -0.73
N VAL A 508 10.30 -9.60 0.19
CA VAL A 508 10.26 -8.68 1.33
C VAL A 508 11.31 -7.61 1.12
N VAL A 509 10.96 -6.33 1.29
CA VAL A 509 11.91 -5.21 1.32
C VAL A 509 11.75 -4.51 2.66
N GLU A 510 12.83 -4.40 3.43
CA GLU A 510 12.82 -3.72 4.74
C GLU A 510 11.67 -4.23 5.65
N GLY A 511 11.44 -5.55 5.69
CA GLY A 511 10.37 -6.19 6.46
C GLY A 511 8.95 -6.07 5.87
N HIS A 512 8.77 -5.46 4.69
CA HIS A 512 7.46 -5.31 4.04
C HIS A 512 7.31 -6.28 2.86
N ALA A 513 6.30 -7.15 2.90
CA ALA A 513 5.95 -8.01 1.77
C ALA A 513 5.40 -7.17 0.60
N ILE A 514 6.02 -7.28 -0.58
CA ILE A 514 5.60 -6.58 -1.81
C ILE A 514 4.86 -7.53 -2.76
N GLY A 515 5.06 -8.84 -2.61
CA GLY A 515 4.44 -9.87 -3.44
C GLY A 515 5.22 -11.18 -3.44
N ARG A 516 4.93 -12.04 -4.43
CA ARG A 516 5.51 -13.39 -4.55
C ARG A 516 6.05 -13.66 -5.95
N LEU A 517 7.28 -14.16 -6.03
CA LEU A 517 7.91 -14.68 -7.24
C LEU A 517 7.63 -16.18 -7.36
N ALA A 518 6.78 -16.56 -8.32
CA ALA A 518 6.47 -17.96 -8.66
C ALA A 518 7.00 -18.26 -10.07
N GLY A 519 7.89 -19.25 -10.17
CA GLY A 519 8.63 -19.55 -11.40
C GLY A 519 9.47 -18.34 -11.82
N PHE A 520 9.04 -17.68 -12.90
CA PHE A 520 9.61 -16.43 -13.42
C PHE A 520 8.58 -15.28 -13.49
N GLN A 521 7.48 -15.36 -12.74
CA GLN A 521 6.45 -14.33 -12.66
C GLN A 521 6.31 -13.76 -11.25
N PHE A 522 6.20 -12.44 -11.13
CA PHE A 522 6.00 -11.76 -9.85
C PHE A 522 4.55 -11.29 -9.69
N ALA A 523 3.80 -11.94 -8.81
CA ALA A 523 2.50 -11.47 -8.36
C ALA A 523 2.68 -10.44 -7.24
N ALA A 524 2.41 -9.17 -7.52
CA ALA A 524 2.43 -8.11 -6.51
C ALA A 524 1.25 -8.24 -5.54
N ASP A 525 1.49 -7.97 -4.25
CA ASP A 525 0.44 -7.97 -3.22
C ASP A 525 -0.48 -6.73 -3.39
N PRO A 526 -1.82 -6.91 -3.49
CA PRO A 526 -2.76 -5.79 -3.51
C PRO A 526 -2.80 -4.97 -2.21
N ALA A 527 -2.41 -5.52 -1.06
CA ALA A 527 -2.32 -4.80 0.21
C ALA A 527 -1.19 -3.76 0.21
N ALA A 528 -0.13 -3.95 -0.58
CA ALA A 528 0.99 -3.02 -0.74
C ALA A 528 0.64 -1.78 -1.62
N ALA A 529 -0.62 -1.34 -1.66
CA ALA A 529 -1.13 -0.29 -2.54
C ALA A 529 -1.07 1.13 -1.94
N GLY A 530 0.15 1.61 -1.64
CA GLY A 530 0.40 3.01 -1.22
C GLY A 530 1.04 3.90 -2.30
N PRO A 531 1.17 5.23 -2.08
CA PRO A 531 1.93 6.11 -2.97
C PRO A 531 3.42 5.72 -3.07
N GLU A 532 3.96 5.11 -2.01
CA GLU A 532 5.33 4.61 -1.93
C GLU A 532 5.54 3.30 -2.70
N ALA A 533 4.46 2.60 -3.07
CA ALA A 533 4.53 1.33 -3.77
C ALA A 533 5.30 1.41 -5.09
N LYS A 534 5.36 2.59 -5.73
CA LYS A 534 6.18 2.80 -6.93
C LYS A 534 7.68 2.77 -6.63
N ALA A 535 8.11 3.29 -5.49
CA ALA A 535 9.51 3.27 -5.06
C ALA A 535 9.92 1.88 -4.55
N LEU A 536 9.09 1.27 -3.71
CA LEU A 536 9.26 -0.10 -3.22
C LEU A 536 9.30 -1.13 -4.37
N ARG A 537 8.40 -1.02 -5.36
CA ARG A 537 8.45 -1.87 -6.56
C ARG A 537 9.70 -1.63 -7.41
N ALA A 538 10.23 -0.41 -7.49
CA ALA A 538 11.48 -0.13 -8.22
C ALA A 538 12.71 -0.74 -7.53
N ALA A 539 12.75 -0.73 -6.19
CA ALA A 539 13.77 -1.43 -5.41
C ALA A 539 13.68 -2.96 -5.63
N ALA A 540 12.49 -3.54 -5.42
CA ALA A 540 12.23 -4.95 -5.64
C ALA A 540 12.54 -5.39 -7.09
N GLN A 541 12.22 -4.57 -8.10
CA GLN A 541 12.56 -4.84 -9.51
C GLN A 541 14.05 -5.03 -9.74
N LYS A 542 14.91 -4.26 -9.06
CA LYS A 542 16.37 -4.37 -9.19
C LYS A 542 16.91 -5.67 -8.55
N ALA A 543 16.40 -6.04 -7.37
CA ALA A 543 16.77 -7.29 -6.72
C ALA A 543 16.24 -8.53 -7.46
N LEU A 544 14.99 -8.47 -7.94
CA LEU A 544 14.33 -9.56 -8.66
C LEU A 544 15.02 -9.93 -9.97
N ALA A 545 15.74 -9.01 -10.63
CA ALA A 545 16.51 -9.32 -11.82
C ALA A 545 17.60 -10.39 -11.52
N GLY A 546 18.38 -10.19 -10.46
CA GLY A 546 19.45 -11.13 -10.08
C GLY A 546 18.93 -12.51 -9.68
N GLU A 547 17.82 -12.58 -8.92
CA GLU A 547 17.23 -13.88 -8.56
C GLU A 547 16.53 -14.56 -9.76
N ILE A 548 16.01 -13.81 -10.73
CA ILE A 548 15.48 -14.38 -11.98
C ILE A 548 16.61 -15.06 -12.80
N ASP A 549 17.79 -14.43 -12.91
CA ASP A 549 18.94 -15.05 -13.57
C ASP A 549 19.51 -16.23 -12.77
N ASN A 550 19.57 -16.15 -11.44
CA ASN A 550 19.94 -17.28 -10.58
C ASN A 550 18.97 -18.47 -10.71
N ARG A 551 17.66 -18.21 -10.84
CA ARG A 551 16.64 -19.24 -11.13
C ARG A 551 16.81 -19.81 -12.53
N ALA A 552 17.13 -18.98 -13.53
CA ALA A 552 17.34 -19.41 -14.91
C ALA A 552 18.54 -20.37 -15.01
N HIS A 553 19.67 -20.05 -14.38
CA HIS A 553 20.82 -20.95 -14.30
C HIS A 553 20.52 -22.25 -13.53
N ARG A 554 19.85 -22.17 -12.37
CA ARG A 554 19.43 -23.37 -11.62
C ARG A 554 18.56 -24.29 -12.46
N LEU A 555 17.57 -23.75 -13.17
CA LEU A 555 16.70 -24.52 -14.07
C LEU A 555 17.49 -25.12 -15.25
N GLN A 556 18.38 -24.35 -15.87
CA GLN A 556 19.28 -24.85 -16.92
C GLN A 556 20.07 -26.10 -16.47
N SER A 557 20.56 -26.09 -15.22
CA SER A 557 21.29 -27.20 -14.60
C SER A 557 20.43 -28.31 -13.97
N ALA A 558 19.11 -28.13 -13.89
CA ALA A 558 18.21 -29.06 -13.19
C ALA A 558 18.15 -30.43 -13.88
N ALA A 559 17.95 -31.49 -13.10
CA ALA A 559 17.78 -32.86 -13.60
C ALA A 559 16.36 -33.10 -14.16
N ASP A 560 16.21 -34.11 -15.02
CA ASP A 560 14.95 -34.40 -15.75
C ASP A 560 13.77 -34.83 -14.87
N ASP A 561 14.03 -35.23 -13.62
CA ASP A 561 13.05 -35.62 -12.61
C ASP A 561 12.45 -34.43 -11.83
N GLN A 562 13.13 -33.27 -11.84
CA GLN A 562 12.64 -32.03 -11.21
C GLN A 562 11.51 -31.34 -12.01
N PHE A 563 11.24 -31.83 -13.22
CA PHE A 563 10.25 -31.29 -14.14
C PHE A 563 9.04 -32.22 -14.27
N VAL A 564 7.83 -31.65 -14.18
CA VAL A 564 6.57 -32.39 -14.30
C VAL A 564 5.66 -31.67 -15.29
N LEU A 565 5.14 -32.41 -16.27
CA LEU A 565 4.03 -31.95 -17.12
C LEU A 565 2.72 -32.24 -16.38
N ALA A 566 2.04 -31.19 -15.93
CA ALA A 566 0.74 -31.29 -15.27
C ALA A 566 -0.40 -31.51 -16.30
N SER A 567 -1.56 -31.96 -15.82
CA SER A 567 -2.73 -32.27 -16.66
C SER A 567 -3.22 -31.08 -17.49
N ASP A 568 -3.13 -29.88 -16.92
CA ASP A 568 -3.43 -28.56 -17.51
C ASP A 568 -2.47 -28.14 -18.66
N GLY A 569 -1.45 -28.95 -18.96
CA GLY A 569 -0.41 -28.67 -19.96
C GLY A 569 0.69 -27.72 -19.48
N ALA A 570 0.70 -27.32 -18.20
CA ALA A 570 1.80 -26.55 -17.61
C ALA A 570 2.99 -27.46 -17.28
N ILE A 571 4.19 -27.01 -17.65
CA ILE A 571 5.45 -27.60 -17.20
C ILE A 571 5.82 -26.91 -15.89
N ARG A 572 5.96 -27.69 -14.83
CA ARG A 572 6.30 -27.23 -13.48
C ARG A 572 7.70 -27.70 -13.10
N TRP A 573 8.49 -26.83 -12.49
CA TRP A 573 9.82 -27.11 -11.96
C TRP A 573 9.80 -26.90 -10.45
N THR A 574 10.19 -27.92 -9.67
CA THR A 574 10.09 -27.90 -8.18
C THR A 574 8.69 -27.53 -7.64
N GLY A 575 7.64 -27.74 -8.44
CA GLY A 575 6.24 -27.42 -8.13
C GLY A 575 5.73 -26.10 -8.74
N GLU A 576 6.61 -25.14 -9.03
CA GLU A 576 6.23 -23.83 -9.61
C GLU A 576 6.06 -23.92 -11.14
N PRO A 577 5.03 -23.28 -11.75
CA PRO A 577 4.84 -23.28 -13.19
C PRO A 577 5.87 -22.39 -13.89
N VAL A 578 6.58 -22.95 -14.89
CA VAL A 578 7.65 -22.24 -15.63
C VAL A 578 7.39 -22.16 -17.13
N ALA A 579 6.53 -23.01 -17.68
CA ALA A 579 6.09 -22.94 -19.08
C ALA A 579 4.73 -23.60 -19.30
N LYS A 580 4.12 -23.39 -20.47
CA LYS A 580 2.96 -24.14 -20.97
C LYS A 580 3.25 -24.77 -22.32
N LEU A 581 2.76 -25.99 -22.50
CA LEU A 581 2.81 -26.75 -23.75
C LEU A 581 1.90 -26.10 -24.80
N ILE A 582 2.39 -25.96 -26.03
CA ILE A 582 1.66 -25.37 -27.17
C ILE A 582 1.84 -26.21 -28.44
N ALA A 583 0.95 -26.02 -29.42
CA ALA A 583 0.99 -26.76 -30.68
C ALA A 583 2.28 -26.48 -31.45
N GLY A 584 2.94 -27.54 -31.92
CA GLY A 584 4.03 -27.46 -32.88
C GLY A 584 3.59 -27.86 -34.29
N GLU A 585 4.55 -28.26 -35.11
CA GLU A 585 4.34 -28.55 -36.54
C GLU A 585 3.46 -29.79 -36.76
N ASP A 586 3.74 -30.88 -36.04
CA ASP A 586 2.90 -32.08 -35.97
C ASP A 586 2.41 -32.35 -34.53
N VAL A 587 1.92 -33.56 -34.24
CA VAL A 587 1.39 -33.96 -32.91
C VAL A 587 2.48 -34.53 -31.98
N LEU A 588 3.57 -35.05 -32.52
CA LEU A 588 4.70 -35.63 -31.79
C LEU A 588 5.79 -34.60 -31.45
N HIS A 589 5.84 -33.48 -32.19
CA HIS A 589 6.77 -32.37 -31.97
C HIS A 589 6.05 -31.11 -31.44
N PRO A 590 5.56 -31.12 -30.18
CA PRO A 590 4.99 -29.94 -29.53
C PRO A 590 6.07 -28.89 -29.25
N ARG A 591 5.65 -27.65 -28.97
CA ARG A 591 6.55 -26.54 -28.60
C ARG A 591 6.30 -26.05 -27.17
N VAL A 592 7.30 -25.40 -26.58
CA VAL A 592 7.24 -24.82 -25.22
C VAL A 592 7.00 -23.31 -25.32
N ARG A 593 6.12 -22.76 -24.47
CA ARG A 593 5.99 -21.31 -24.24
C ARG A 593 6.23 -20.98 -22.78
N LEU A 594 7.31 -20.25 -22.48
CA LEU A 594 7.65 -19.85 -21.10
C LEU A 594 6.52 -19.06 -20.42
N ILE A 595 6.36 -19.29 -19.12
CA ILE A 595 5.55 -18.50 -18.19
C ILE A 595 6.54 -17.63 -17.41
N ALA A 596 6.82 -16.45 -17.95
CA ALA A 596 7.82 -15.54 -17.44
C ALA A 596 7.47 -14.08 -17.75
N ASP A 597 7.83 -13.17 -16.84
CA ASP A 597 7.70 -11.73 -17.06
C ASP A 597 8.70 -11.21 -18.11
N GLU A 598 8.51 -9.96 -18.53
CA GLU A 598 9.40 -9.22 -19.46
C GLU A 598 10.87 -9.13 -18.98
N ARG A 599 11.15 -9.48 -17.73
CA ARG A 599 12.49 -9.48 -17.11
C ARG A 599 13.37 -10.63 -17.58
N LEU A 600 12.80 -11.82 -17.88
CA LEU A 600 13.59 -12.96 -18.37
C LEU A 600 13.91 -12.74 -19.86
N THR A 601 15.12 -12.22 -20.12
CA THR A 601 15.56 -11.75 -21.45
C THR A 601 16.86 -12.43 -21.89
N GLY A 602 17.33 -12.10 -23.11
CA GLY A 602 18.66 -12.45 -23.60
C GLY A 602 19.02 -13.95 -23.51
N ALA A 603 20.26 -14.22 -23.11
CA ALA A 603 20.81 -15.56 -23.01
C ALA A 603 20.08 -16.44 -21.97
N SER A 604 19.74 -15.88 -20.81
CA SER A 604 19.02 -16.59 -19.73
C SER A 604 17.69 -17.15 -20.21
N ARG A 605 16.92 -16.36 -20.97
CA ARG A 605 15.66 -16.79 -21.59
C ARG A 605 15.87 -17.94 -22.60
N ALA A 606 16.89 -17.83 -23.45
CA ALA A 606 17.19 -18.85 -24.45
C ALA A 606 17.64 -20.17 -23.81
N ALA A 607 18.49 -20.11 -22.77
CA ALA A 607 18.95 -21.28 -22.03
C ALA A 607 17.78 -22.04 -21.35
N VAL A 608 16.85 -21.32 -20.72
CA VAL A 608 15.64 -21.90 -20.11
C VAL A 608 14.72 -22.51 -21.18
N GLN A 609 14.49 -21.82 -22.30
CA GLN A 609 13.70 -22.34 -23.43
C GLN A 609 14.28 -23.67 -23.94
N SER A 610 15.57 -23.70 -24.31
CA SER A 610 16.20 -24.89 -24.87
C SER A 610 16.31 -26.04 -23.87
N ARG A 611 16.49 -25.78 -22.56
CA ARG A 611 16.47 -26.85 -21.54
C ARG A 611 15.10 -27.52 -21.43
N LEU A 612 14.02 -26.75 -21.47
CA LEU A 612 12.65 -27.25 -21.39
C LEU A 612 12.22 -27.95 -22.69
N GLU A 613 12.65 -27.45 -23.85
CA GLU A 613 12.42 -28.12 -25.15
C GLU A 613 13.16 -29.47 -25.24
N LEU A 614 14.41 -29.53 -24.77
CA LEU A 614 15.18 -30.77 -24.68
C LEU A 614 14.50 -31.78 -23.74
N TRP A 615 14.11 -31.35 -22.54
CA TRP A 615 13.37 -32.19 -21.59
C TRP A 615 12.07 -32.71 -22.19
N LEU A 616 11.28 -31.84 -22.81
CA LEU A 616 10.00 -32.19 -23.43
C LEU A 616 10.20 -33.21 -24.55
N LYS A 617 11.20 -33.04 -25.42
CA LYS A 617 11.53 -34.02 -26.46
C LYS A 617 11.83 -35.38 -25.84
N VAL A 618 12.75 -35.45 -24.87
CA VAL A 618 13.11 -36.70 -24.18
C VAL A 618 11.89 -37.33 -23.49
N HIS A 619 11.02 -36.54 -22.88
CA HIS A 619 9.79 -37.01 -22.24
C HIS A 619 8.79 -37.60 -23.24
N VAL A 620 8.56 -36.93 -24.38
CA VAL A 620 7.65 -37.40 -25.43
C VAL A 620 8.21 -38.64 -26.14
N GLU A 621 9.51 -38.67 -26.43
CA GLU A 621 10.19 -39.82 -27.03
C GLU A 621 10.20 -41.04 -26.08
N LYS A 622 10.36 -40.83 -24.77
CA LYS A 622 10.29 -41.88 -23.73
C LYS A 622 8.90 -42.54 -23.61
N LEU A 623 7.81 -41.79 -23.82
CA LEU A 623 6.45 -42.30 -23.68
C LEU A 623 5.80 -42.73 -25.01
N LEU A 624 6.14 -42.06 -26.12
CA LEU A 624 5.57 -42.31 -27.46
C LEU A 624 6.59 -42.87 -28.47
N GLY A 625 7.79 -43.26 -28.04
CA GLY A 625 8.87 -43.84 -28.86
C GLY A 625 8.46 -44.82 -29.97
N PRO A 626 7.52 -45.76 -29.74
CA PRO A 626 6.99 -46.62 -30.80
C PRO A 626 6.40 -45.89 -32.01
N LEU A 627 5.87 -44.66 -31.85
CA LEU A 627 5.40 -43.81 -32.96
C LEU A 627 6.56 -43.17 -33.71
N PHE A 628 7.61 -42.71 -33.01
CA PHE A 628 8.83 -42.18 -33.65
C PHE A 628 9.53 -43.27 -34.47
N GLY A 629 9.67 -44.48 -33.90
CA GLY A 629 10.23 -45.64 -34.61
C GLY A 629 9.42 -46.03 -35.85
N LEU A 630 8.08 -45.95 -35.78
CA LEU A 630 7.19 -46.22 -36.91
C LEU A 630 7.21 -45.10 -37.97
N ALA A 631 7.37 -43.83 -37.57
CA ALA A 631 7.49 -42.70 -38.48
C ALA A 631 8.84 -42.68 -39.22
N GLY A 632 9.93 -43.05 -38.54
CA GLY A 632 11.28 -43.17 -39.10
C GLY A 632 11.56 -44.46 -39.87
N ALA A 633 10.60 -45.39 -39.98
CA ALA A 633 10.83 -46.71 -40.59
C ALA A 633 11.01 -46.66 -42.12
N GLU A 634 12.26 -46.68 -42.60
CA GLU A 634 12.59 -46.72 -44.04
C GLU A 634 12.26 -48.07 -44.70
N ASP A 635 12.29 -49.17 -43.94
CA ASP A 635 11.90 -50.51 -44.41
C ASP A 635 10.37 -50.70 -44.56
N VAL A 636 9.58 -49.73 -44.10
CA VAL A 636 8.14 -49.67 -44.31
C VAL A 636 7.85 -48.82 -45.55
N THR A 637 7.52 -49.47 -46.66
CA THR A 637 7.32 -48.85 -47.98
C THR A 637 5.90 -49.04 -48.53
N GLY A 638 5.55 -48.32 -49.61
CA GLY A 638 4.28 -48.47 -50.31
C GLY A 638 3.03 -48.28 -49.43
N ILE A 639 2.02 -49.15 -49.60
CA ILE A 639 0.76 -49.13 -48.84
C ILE A 639 1.02 -49.24 -47.32
N ALA A 640 2.06 -49.97 -46.91
CA ALA A 640 2.43 -50.10 -45.50
C ALA A 640 2.86 -48.76 -44.88
N ARG A 641 3.50 -47.88 -45.67
CA ARG A 641 3.89 -46.54 -45.23
C ARG A 641 2.68 -45.62 -45.05
N GLY A 642 1.67 -45.75 -45.91
CA GLY A 642 0.38 -45.06 -45.73
C GLY A 642 -0.34 -45.50 -44.45
N VAL A 643 -0.41 -46.80 -44.18
CA VAL A 643 -1.00 -47.34 -42.94
C VAL A 643 -0.19 -46.94 -41.70
N ALA A 644 1.14 -46.94 -41.77
CA ALA A 644 2.00 -46.44 -40.71
C ALA A 644 1.76 -44.95 -40.41
N PHE A 645 1.68 -44.11 -41.44
CA PHE A 645 1.41 -42.68 -41.32
C PHE A 645 0.06 -42.41 -40.64
N GLN A 646 -1.03 -43.02 -41.12
CA GLN A 646 -2.36 -42.87 -40.51
C GLN A 646 -2.41 -43.37 -39.05
N LEU A 647 -1.61 -44.38 -38.70
CA LEU A 647 -1.50 -44.89 -37.33
C LEU A 647 -0.71 -43.94 -36.42
N VAL A 648 0.30 -43.23 -36.94
CA VAL A 648 1.02 -42.16 -36.23
C VAL A 648 0.10 -40.94 -36.01
N GLU A 649 -0.60 -40.46 -37.05
CA GLU A 649 -1.59 -39.38 -36.90
C GLU A 649 -2.71 -39.73 -35.91
N SER A 650 -3.11 -41.00 -35.89
CA SER A 650 -4.10 -41.54 -34.94
C SER A 650 -3.50 -41.94 -33.58
N LEU A 651 -2.28 -41.49 -33.27
CA LEU A 651 -1.57 -41.70 -32.00
C LEU A 651 -1.59 -43.17 -31.53
N GLY A 652 -1.38 -44.09 -32.46
CA GLY A 652 -1.28 -45.53 -32.20
C GLY A 652 -2.61 -46.28 -32.07
N VAL A 653 -3.75 -45.69 -32.43
CA VAL A 653 -5.08 -46.33 -32.42
C VAL A 653 -5.91 -45.97 -33.67
N LEU A 654 -5.93 -46.87 -34.66
CA LEU A 654 -6.62 -46.69 -35.94
C LEU A 654 -7.75 -47.72 -36.10
N ASP A 655 -8.94 -47.24 -36.47
CA ASP A 655 -10.11 -48.10 -36.73
C ASP A 655 -9.90 -48.89 -38.03
N ARG A 656 -9.93 -50.22 -37.95
CA ARG A 656 -9.66 -51.11 -39.09
C ARG A 656 -10.71 -50.99 -40.20
N HIS A 657 -11.92 -50.54 -39.89
CA HIS A 657 -12.95 -50.30 -40.92
C HIS A 657 -12.60 -49.09 -41.81
N LYS A 658 -11.84 -48.11 -41.30
CA LYS A 658 -11.44 -46.94 -42.11
C LYS A 658 -10.41 -47.26 -43.19
N ILE A 659 -9.57 -48.26 -42.94
CA ILE A 659 -8.48 -48.72 -43.82
C ILE A 659 -8.71 -50.17 -44.29
N ALA A 660 -9.97 -50.53 -44.52
CA ALA A 660 -10.36 -51.92 -44.75
C ALA A 660 -9.78 -52.49 -46.05
N ASP A 661 -9.49 -51.65 -47.05
CA ASP A 661 -9.01 -52.07 -48.38
C ASP A 661 -7.47 -52.04 -48.48
N GLU A 662 -6.82 -51.09 -47.81
CA GLU A 662 -5.37 -51.13 -47.56
C GLU A 662 -5.00 -52.38 -46.75
N VAL A 663 -5.75 -52.69 -45.68
CA VAL A 663 -5.47 -53.88 -44.86
C VAL A 663 -5.70 -55.19 -45.61
N LYS A 664 -6.60 -55.22 -46.61
CA LYS A 664 -6.76 -56.38 -47.52
C LYS A 664 -5.56 -56.52 -48.47
N THR A 665 -5.10 -55.42 -49.04
CA THR A 665 -4.03 -55.38 -50.06
C THR A 665 -2.62 -55.51 -49.48
N LEU A 666 -2.42 -55.21 -48.19
CA LEU A 666 -1.17 -55.52 -47.47
C LEU A 666 -0.86 -57.02 -47.53
N ASP A 667 0.29 -57.37 -48.07
CA ASP A 667 0.82 -58.72 -48.12
C ASP A 667 1.36 -59.19 -46.74
N GLN A 668 1.83 -60.43 -46.66
CA GLN A 668 2.32 -60.96 -45.38
C GLN A 668 3.70 -60.41 -44.99
N ALA A 669 4.54 -59.97 -45.93
CA ALA A 669 5.83 -59.35 -45.63
C ALA A 669 5.63 -57.95 -45.00
N ALA A 670 4.83 -57.08 -45.62
CA ALA A 670 4.52 -55.76 -45.08
C ALA A 670 3.83 -55.85 -43.70
N ARG A 671 2.94 -56.84 -43.51
CA ARG A 671 2.35 -57.14 -42.19
C ARG A 671 3.37 -57.63 -41.17
N ALA A 672 4.45 -58.30 -41.58
CA ALA A 672 5.56 -58.65 -40.69
C ALA A 672 6.39 -57.42 -40.30
N THR A 673 6.73 -56.53 -41.24
CA THR A 673 7.42 -55.28 -40.96
C THR A 673 6.63 -54.38 -40.00
N LEU A 674 5.32 -54.22 -40.20
CA LEU A 674 4.49 -53.44 -39.25
C LEU A 674 4.44 -54.09 -37.84
N ARG A 675 4.46 -55.43 -37.75
CA ARG A 675 4.56 -56.14 -36.44
C ARG A 675 5.92 -55.97 -35.76
N LYS A 676 7.02 -55.84 -36.51
CA LYS A 676 8.37 -55.52 -36.00
C LYS A 676 8.38 -54.19 -35.24
N TYR A 677 7.63 -53.19 -35.73
CA TYR A 677 7.38 -51.91 -35.04
C TYR A 677 6.24 -51.95 -34.01
N GLY A 678 5.83 -53.14 -33.55
CA GLY A 678 4.87 -53.33 -32.45
C GLY A 678 3.40 -53.19 -32.83
N VAL A 679 3.06 -52.99 -34.11
CA VAL A 679 1.66 -52.87 -34.56
C VAL A 679 0.95 -54.22 -34.47
N ARG A 680 -0.20 -54.24 -33.78
CA ARG A 680 -1.12 -55.38 -33.73
C ARG A 680 -2.31 -55.14 -34.65
N PHE A 681 -2.66 -56.17 -35.40
CA PHE A 681 -3.81 -56.22 -36.30
C PHE A 681 -4.96 -56.93 -35.58
N GLY A 682 -5.81 -56.17 -34.89
CA GLY A 682 -7.00 -56.68 -34.23
C GLY A 682 -8.13 -57.01 -35.20
N ALA A 683 -9.24 -57.51 -34.68
CA ALA A 683 -10.51 -57.62 -35.39
C ALA A 683 -11.09 -56.24 -35.74
N TYR A 684 -11.01 -55.26 -34.82
CA TYR A 684 -11.63 -53.95 -35.00
C TYR A 684 -10.63 -52.78 -35.17
N HIS A 685 -9.40 -52.89 -34.66
CA HIS A 685 -8.39 -51.82 -34.74
C HIS A 685 -7.02 -52.33 -35.19
N LEU A 686 -6.25 -51.43 -35.81
CA LEU A 686 -4.78 -51.51 -35.82
C LEU A 686 -4.27 -50.62 -34.69
N TYR A 687 -3.45 -51.18 -33.80
CA TYR A 687 -3.02 -50.47 -32.59
C TYR A 687 -1.64 -50.90 -32.10
N VAL A 688 -0.99 -50.07 -31.27
CA VAL A 688 0.29 -50.38 -30.63
C VAL A 688 0.08 -50.60 -29.12
N PRO A 689 0.14 -51.84 -28.61
CA PRO A 689 -0.22 -52.15 -27.22
C PRO A 689 0.58 -51.39 -26.16
N ALA A 690 1.86 -51.12 -26.43
CA ALA A 690 2.73 -50.36 -25.51
C ALA A 690 2.19 -48.96 -25.20
N LEU A 691 1.50 -48.34 -26.17
CA LEU A 691 0.95 -46.99 -26.08
C LEU A 691 -0.42 -46.93 -25.41
N LEU A 692 -1.08 -48.06 -25.13
CA LEU A 692 -2.35 -48.12 -24.39
C LEU A 692 -2.17 -48.11 -22.86
N LYS A 693 -0.93 -48.04 -22.37
CA LYS A 693 -0.63 -47.79 -20.96
C LYS A 693 -1.09 -46.37 -20.54
N PRO A 694 -1.45 -46.12 -19.27
CA PRO A 694 -1.99 -44.83 -18.83
C PRO A 694 -1.11 -43.62 -19.16
N ALA A 695 0.18 -43.62 -18.83
CA ALA A 695 1.05 -42.46 -19.07
C ALA A 695 1.19 -42.10 -20.57
N PRO A 696 1.46 -43.05 -21.50
CA PRO A 696 1.37 -42.77 -22.94
C PRO A 696 0.00 -42.30 -23.42
N ARG A 697 -1.12 -42.78 -22.86
CA ARG A 697 -2.47 -42.27 -23.20
C ARG A 697 -2.73 -40.86 -22.69
N VAL A 698 -2.27 -40.52 -21.48
CA VAL A 698 -2.37 -39.17 -20.91
C VAL A 698 -1.64 -38.18 -21.81
N LEU A 699 -0.37 -38.44 -22.15
CA LEU A 699 0.40 -37.56 -23.03
C LEU A 699 -0.23 -37.48 -24.44
N ALA A 700 -0.63 -38.61 -25.03
CA ALA A 700 -1.31 -38.62 -26.33
C ALA A 700 -2.60 -37.76 -26.33
N ALA A 701 -3.38 -37.80 -25.25
CA ALA A 701 -4.57 -36.98 -25.10
C ALA A 701 -4.25 -35.47 -25.01
N GLN A 702 -3.21 -35.10 -24.24
CA GLN A 702 -2.77 -33.71 -24.12
C GLN A 702 -2.24 -33.16 -25.45
N LEU A 703 -1.39 -33.91 -26.15
CA LEU A 703 -0.84 -33.51 -27.45
C LEU A 703 -1.94 -33.37 -28.52
N TRP A 704 -2.90 -34.30 -28.55
CA TRP A 704 -4.04 -34.20 -29.44
C TRP A 704 -4.89 -32.96 -29.12
N ALA A 705 -5.23 -32.74 -27.86
CA ALA A 705 -6.06 -31.60 -27.42
C ALA A 705 -5.41 -30.26 -27.78
N ILE A 706 -4.11 -30.12 -27.56
CA ILE A 706 -3.36 -28.89 -27.87
C ILE A 706 -3.29 -28.63 -29.38
N LYS A 707 -3.22 -29.68 -30.21
CA LYS A 707 -3.23 -29.56 -31.68
C LYS A 707 -4.63 -29.29 -32.25
N HIS A 708 -5.69 -29.74 -31.56
CA HIS A 708 -7.11 -29.61 -31.95
C HIS A 708 -7.88 -28.67 -31.01
N ALA A 709 -7.21 -27.64 -30.48
CA ALA A 709 -7.73 -26.74 -29.46
C ALA A 709 -8.75 -25.73 -30.03
N ASP A 710 -9.94 -26.23 -30.34
CA ASP A 710 -11.12 -25.41 -30.65
C ASP A 710 -11.70 -24.83 -29.34
N PRO A 711 -11.89 -23.50 -29.21
CA PRO A 711 -12.47 -22.88 -28.01
C PRO A 711 -13.88 -23.37 -27.64
N GLU A 712 -14.64 -23.94 -28.57
CA GLU A 712 -15.99 -24.47 -28.30
C GLU A 712 -15.97 -25.92 -27.79
N LEU A 713 -14.80 -26.58 -27.74
CA LEU A 713 -14.66 -28.01 -27.43
C LEU A 713 -14.78 -28.30 -25.92
N LYS A 714 -16.01 -28.31 -25.42
CA LYS A 714 -16.35 -28.70 -24.04
C LYS A 714 -15.61 -29.97 -23.57
N GLY A 715 -15.14 -29.94 -22.33
CA GLY A 715 -14.60 -31.11 -21.63
C GLY A 715 -13.10 -31.36 -21.78
N ALA A 716 -12.34 -30.44 -22.39
CA ALA A 716 -10.88 -30.57 -22.60
C ALA A 716 -10.09 -31.03 -21.35
N ASP A 717 -10.42 -30.49 -20.18
CA ASP A 717 -9.74 -30.79 -18.91
C ASP A 717 -9.96 -32.23 -18.41
N THR A 718 -10.99 -32.92 -18.92
CA THR A 718 -11.33 -34.30 -18.52
C THR A 718 -10.43 -35.36 -19.17
N PHE A 719 -9.79 -35.04 -20.29
CA PHE A 719 -9.11 -36.04 -21.12
C PHE A 719 -7.96 -36.77 -20.40
N PRO A 720 -7.08 -36.08 -19.63
CA PRO A 720 -6.02 -36.74 -18.85
C PRO A 720 -6.60 -37.68 -17.78
N GLY A 721 -7.67 -37.28 -17.10
CA GLY A 721 -8.31 -38.10 -16.06
C GLY A 721 -8.91 -39.40 -16.63
N LEU A 722 -9.56 -39.32 -17.79
CA LEU A 722 -10.14 -40.50 -18.46
C LEU A 722 -9.06 -41.51 -18.91
N ALA A 723 -7.91 -41.01 -19.37
CA ALA A 723 -6.75 -41.83 -19.73
C ALA A 723 -6.03 -42.44 -18.49
N ALA A 724 -5.88 -41.68 -17.41
CA ALA A 724 -5.18 -42.10 -16.20
C ALA A 724 -5.88 -43.26 -15.46
N ASN A 725 -7.21 -43.26 -15.46
CA ASN A 725 -8.04 -44.20 -14.68
C ASN A 725 -7.85 -45.70 -15.00
N GLY A 726 -7.28 -46.06 -16.16
CA GLY A 726 -6.89 -47.44 -16.48
C GLY A 726 -8.01 -48.50 -16.57
N ARG A 727 -9.29 -48.12 -16.42
CA ARG A 727 -10.46 -49.03 -16.38
C ARG A 727 -10.61 -49.84 -17.68
N THR A 728 -11.27 -50.99 -17.60
CA THR A 728 -11.57 -51.84 -18.77
C THR A 728 -12.69 -51.25 -19.63
N SER A 729 -13.71 -50.68 -18.98
CA SER A 729 -14.74 -49.86 -19.61
C SER A 729 -15.20 -48.71 -18.71
N VAL A 730 -15.84 -47.72 -19.32
CA VAL A 730 -16.43 -46.52 -18.68
C VAL A 730 -17.80 -46.23 -19.31
N PRO A 731 -18.73 -45.55 -18.61
CA PRO A 731 -19.95 -45.03 -19.25
C PRO A 731 -19.61 -43.99 -20.32
N VAL A 732 -20.50 -43.82 -21.31
CA VAL A 732 -20.36 -42.81 -22.37
C VAL A 732 -21.06 -41.53 -21.93
N ASP A 733 -20.28 -40.50 -21.68
CA ASP A 733 -20.78 -39.13 -21.73
C ASP A 733 -21.19 -38.79 -23.18
N LYS A 734 -22.41 -38.29 -23.34
CA LYS A 734 -23.05 -37.97 -24.62
C LYS A 734 -22.75 -36.54 -25.08
N GLU A 735 -22.18 -35.68 -24.23
CA GLU A 735 -21.62 -34.38 -24.65
C GLU A 735 -20.23 -34.53 -25.28
N LEU A 736 -19.49 -35.61 -25.00
CA LEU A 736 -18.13 -35.82 -25.50
C LEU A 736 -18.08 -36.46 -26.91
N PRO A 737 -17.28 -35.92 -27.85
CA PRO A 737 -17.23 -36.42 -29.21
C PRO A 737 -16.55 -37.79 -29.31
N LYS A 738 -17.09 -38.72 -30.12
CA LYS A 738 -16.59 -40.10 -30.27
C LYS A 738 -15.12 -40.21 -30.72
N SER A 739 -14.58 -39.16 -31.35
CA SER A 739 -13.15 -39.04 -31.70
C SER A 739 -12.24 -39.01 -30.47
N LEU A 740 -12.69 -38.42 -29.35
CA LEU A 740 -11.93 -38.29 -28.11
C LEU A 740 -11.64 -39.65 -27.48
N TYR A 741 -12.67 -40.48 -27.31
CA TYR A 741 -12.54 -41.81 -26.71
C TYR A 741 -11.46 -42.63 -27.40
N ARG A 742 -11.36 -42.55 -28.74
CA ARG A 742 -10.30 -43.20 -29.52
C ARG A 742 -8.89 -42.74 -29.11
N VAL A 743 -8.70 -41.43 -28.91
CA VAL A 743 -7.41 -40.85 -28.50
C VAL A 743 -6.99 -41.35 -27.12
N VAL A 744 -7.90 -41.37 -26.14
CA VAL A 744 -7.63 -41.93 -24.80
C VAL A 744 -7.57 -43.47 -24.78
N GLY A 745 -7.77 -44.17 -25.91
CA GLY A 745 -7.56 -45.61 -26.05
C GLY A 745 -8.81 -46.49 -25.91
N TYR A 746 -10.00 -45.92 -26.05
CA TYR A 746 -11.30 -46.60 -25.92
C TYR A 746 -12.12 -46.49 -27.22
N ARG A 747 -13.05 -47.42 -27.43
CA ARG A 747 -14.10 -47.32 -28.47
C ARG A 747 -15.46 -47.22 -27.82
N VAL A 748 -16.29 -46.29 -28.29
CA VAL A 748 -17.71 -46.18 -27.90
C VAL A 748 -18.48 -47.38 -28.47
N CYS A 749 -19.08 -48.17 -27.59
CA CYS A 749 -19.79 -49.41 -27.86
C CYS A 749 -21.14 -49.41 -27.15
N GLY A 750 -22.13 -48.74 -27.76
CA GLY A 750 -23.41 -48.44 -27.12
C GLY A 750 -23.27 -47.36 -26.04
N GLU A 751 -23.83 -47.62 -24.86
CA GLU A 751 -23.80 -46.72 -23.69
C GLU A 751 -22.46 -46.76 -22.92
N ARG A 752 -21.50 -47.62 -23.34
CA ARG A 752 -20.18 -47.74 -22.71
C ARG A 752 -19.04 -47.57 -23.70
N ALA A 753 -17.94 -46.97 -23.25
CA ALA A 753 -16.68 -46.98 -23.95
C ALA A 753 -15.77 -48.06 -23.37
N VAL A 754 -15.22 -48.93 -24.21
CA VAL A 754 -14.40 -50.09 -23.80
C VAL A 754 -12.99 -49.93 -24.36
N ARG A 755 -11.97 -50.26 -23.57
CA ARG A 755 -10.56 -50.06 -23.94
C ARG A 755 -10.19 -50.96 -25.12
N VAL A 756 -9.36 -50.47 -26.05
CA VAL A 756 -9.12 -51.16 -27.33
C VAL A 756 -8.52 -52.55 -27.16
N ASP A 757 -7.52 -52.74 -26.29
CA ASP A 757 -6.94 -54.06 -25.99
C ASP A 757 -7.89 -55.02 -25.26
N ILE A 758 -8.96 -54.51 -24.64
CA ILE A 758 -10.02 -55.31 -24.02
C ILE A 758 -10.99 -55.79 -25.11
N LEU A 759 -11.35 -54.93 -26.06
CA LEU A 759 -12.20 -55.28 -27.21
C LEU A 759 -11.54 -56.30 -28.16
N GLU A 760 -10.24 -56.14 -28.44
CA GLU A 760 -9.55 -57.12 -29.29
C GLU A 760 -9.38 -58.47 -28.59
N ARG A 761 -9.13 -58.48 -27.27
CA ARG A 761 -9.14 -59.73 -26.48
C ARG A 761 -10.52 -60.38 -26.43
N LEU A 762 -11.60 -59.61 -26.33
CA LEU A 762 -12.96 -60.12 -26.44
C LEU A 762 -13.22 -60.74 -27.83
N ALA A 763 -12.74 -60.11 -28.90
CA ALA A 763 -12.82 -60.66 -30.25
C ALA A 763 -12.00 -61.96 -30.42
N ASP A 764 -10.83 -62.04 -29.79
CA ASP A 764 -9.99 -63.24 -29.76
C ASP A 764 -10.62 -64.37 -28.93
N LEU A 765 -11.39 -64.08 -27.88
CA LEU A 765 -12.21 -65.08 -27.16
C LEU A 765 -13.41 -65.57 -27.99
N ILE A 766 -14.07 -64.69 -28.74
CA ILE A 766 -15.27 -65.04 -29.53
C ILE A 766 -14.90 -65.82 -30.81
N ARG A 767 -13.75 -65.53 -31.44
CA ARG A 767 -13.38 -66.10 -32.74
C ARG A 767 -13.31 -67.64 -32.76
N PRO A 768 -12.73 -68.35 -31.77
CA PRO A 768 -12.76 -69.81 -31.71
C PRO A 768 -14.17 -70.39 -31.59
N LEU A 769 -15.07 -69.73 -30.85
CA LEU A 769 -16.45 -70.19 -30.65
C LEU A 769 -17.24 -70.20 -31.96
N LEU A 770 -17.02 -69.18 -32.79
CA LEU A 770 -17.61 -69.04 -34.13
C LEU A 770 -16.93 -69.93 -35.20
N ALA A 771 -15.68 -70.34 -34.97
CA ALA A 771 -14.92 -71.18 -35.90
C ALA A 771 -15.15 -72.69 -35.67
N TRP A 772 -15.47 -73.10 -34.45
CA TRP A 772 -15.79 -74.50 -34.12
C TRP A 772 -16.97 -75.02 -34.96
N ARG A 773 -16.96 -76.30 -35.32
CA ARG A 773 -18.05 -76.99 -36.04
C ARG A 773 -18.37 -78.29 -35.29
N PRO A 774 -19.65 -78.72 -35.22
CA PRO A 774 -19.97 -80.09 -34.83
C PRO A 774 -19.17 -81.10 -35.68
N GLY A 775 -18.52 -82.06 -35.03
CA GLY A 775 -17.67 -83.07 -35.69
C GLY A 775 -16.19 -82.70 -35.91
N ASN A 776 -15.75 -81.50 -35.52
CA ASN A 776 -14.33 -81.12 -35.60
C ASN A 776 -13.53 -81.81 -34.44
N PRO A 777 -12.37 -82.46 -34.68
CA PRO A 777 -11.68 -83.30 -33.68
C PRO A 777 -10.96 -82.55 -32.54
N GLY A 778 -11.36 -81.31 -32.25
CA GLY A 778 -10.89 -80.53 -31.10
C GLY A 778 -12.00 -80.38 -30.05
N ALA A 779 -11.64 -80.38 -28.77
CA ALA A 779 -12.56 -80.22 -27.65
C ALA A 779 -13.48 -78.99 -27.85
N LYS A 780 -14.79 -79.17 -27.62
CA LYS A 780 -15.80 -78.12 -27.78
C LYS A 780 -15.47 -76.94 -26.84
N PRO A 781 -15.21 -75.72 -27.37
CA PRO A 781 -14.96 -74.56 -26.52
C PRO A 781 -16.19 -74.23 -25.65
N PRO A 782 -16.02 -73.90 -24.36
CA PRO A 782 -17.14 -73.54 -23.50
C PRO A 782 -17.87 -72.31 -24.05
N GLY A 783 -19.18 -72.44 -24.24
CA GLY A 783 -20.03 -71.41 -24.85
C GLY A 783 -20.20 -71.48 -26.37
N ALA A 784 -19.58 -72.41 -27.11
CA ALA A 784 -19.77 -72.53 -28.57
C ALA A 784 -21.10 -73.21 -28.96
N VAL A 785 -21.83 -72.65 -29.95
CA VAL A 785 -23.15 -73.13 -30.43
C VAL A 785 -23.22 -73.15 -31.96
N ASP A 786 -23.54 -74.32 -32.53
CA ASP A 786 -23.80 -74.60 -33.96
C ASP A 786 -22.79 -74.01 -34.98
N GLY A 787 -21.55 -73.74 -34.55
CA GLY A 787 -20.52 -73.06 -35.35
C GLY A 787 -20.96 -71.73 -35.98
N SER A 788 -21.93 -71.07 -35.37
CA SER A 788 -22.52 -69.84 -35.92
C SER A 788 -23.02 -68.90 -34.83
N GLY A 789 -22.99 -69.32 -33.56
CA GLY A 789 -23.15 -68.45 -32.42
C GLY A 789 -22.38 -68.90 -31.18
N PHE A 790 -22.51 -68.11 -30.13
CA PHE A 790 -21.94 -68.38 -28.82
C PHE A 790 -22.90 -67.91 -27.71
N VAL A 791 -22.76 -68.49 -26.51
CA VAL A 791 -23.39 -67.97 -25.28
C VAL A 791 -22.38 -67.11 -24.53
N VAL A 792 -22.85 -66.07 -23.85
CA VAL A 792 -21.99 -65.20 -23.02
C VAL A 792 -21.38 -66.02 -21.87
N THR A 793 -20.07 -65.92 -21.68
CA THR A 793 -19.36 -66.60 -20.59
C THR A 793 -18.86 -65.60 -19.54
N GLY A 794 -18.72 -66.03 -18.28
CA GLY A 794 -18.22 -65.18 -17.19
C GLY A 794 -16.84 -64.56 -17.48
N SER A 795 -16.00 -65.25 -18.25
CA SER A 795 -14.71 -64.75 -18.74
C SER A 795 -14.83 -63.52 -19.63
N MET A 796 -15.92 -63.38 -20.39
CA MET A 796 -16.15 -62.23 -21.27
C MET A 796 -16.65 -61.00 -20.49
N THR A 797 -17.61 -61.20 -19.57
CA THR A 797 -18.17 -60.13 -18.73
C THR A 797 -17.15 -59.61 -17.71
N SER A 798 -16.34 -60.51 -17.14
CA SER A 798 -15.19 -60.15 -16.30
C SER A 798 -14.16 -59.32 -17.07
N LEU A 799 -13.83 -59.71 -18.31
CA LEU A 799 -12.85 -59.01 -19.15
C LEU A 799 -13.28 -57.56 -19.49
N THR A 800 -14.57 -57.31 -19.78
CA THR A 800 -15.09 -55.95 -20.02
C THR A 800 -15.42 -55.17 -18.74
N GLY A 801 -15.51 -55.85 -17.59
CA GLY A 801 -16.01 -55.30 -16.33
C GLY A 801 -17.50 -54.97 -16.37
N THR A 802 -18.29 -55.73 -17.13
CA THR A 802 -19.72 -55.43 -17.41
C THR A 802 -20.55 -56.69 -17.59
N SER A 803 -21.82 -56.63 -17.16
CA SER A 803 -22.79 -57.72 -17.27
C SER A 803 -24.16 -57.20 -17.75
N GLY A 804 -25.09 -58.11 -18.06
CA GLY A 804 -26.45 -57.76 -18.46
C GLY A 804 -26.54 -56.88 -19.71
N GLU A 805 -27.48 -55.94 -19.72
CA GLU A 805 -27.80 -55.12 -20.89
C GLU A 805 -26.63 -54.22 -21.34
N ASP A 806 -25.76 -53.80 -20.41
CA ASP A 806 -24.50 -53.09 -20.71
C ASP A 806 -23.56 -53.94 -21.58
N PHE A 807 -23.44 -55.24 -21.29
CA PHE A 807 -22.63 -56.17 -22.08
C PHE A 807 -23.31 -56.53 -23.41
N ALA A 808 -24.63 -56.73 -23.41
CA ALA A 808 -25.42 -56.91 -24.63
C ALA A 808 -25.34 -55.68 -25.56
N SER A 809 -25.25 -54.47 -25.00
CA SER A 809 -25.06 -53.21 -25.75
C SER A 809 -23.70 -53.18 -26.46
N ILE A 810 -22.64 -53.61 -25.77
CA ILE A 810 -21.31 -53.79 -26.37
C ILE A 810 -21.38 -54.80 -27.53
N LEU A 811 -21.93 -56.01 -27.33
CA LEU A 811 -22.00 -57.02 -28.38
C LEU A 811 -22.83 -56.57 -29.60
N ARG A 812 -23.97 -55.90 -29.39
CA ARG A 812 -24.77 -55.29 -30.48
C ARG A 812 -23.97 -54.23 -31.23
N SER A 813 -23.22 -53.38 -30.53
CA SER A 813 -22.35 -52.38 -31.15
C SER A 813 -21.11 -52.95 -31.87
N LEU A 814 -20.74 -54.22 -31.60
CA LEU A 814 -19.70 -54.95 -32.33
C LEU A 814 -20.23 -55.74 -33.54
N GLY A 815 -21.54 -55.70 -33.80
CA GLY A 815 -22.19 -56.33 -34.94
C GLY A 815 -22.80 -57.71 -34.66
N TYR A 816 -22.88 -58.14 -33.41
CA TYR A 816 -23.56 -59.39 -33.04
C TYR A 816 -25.06 -59.16 -32.79
N ARG A 817 -25.89 -60.15 -33.11
CA ARG A 817 -27.32 -60.19 -32.78
C ARG A 817 -27.60 -61.33 -31.82
N MET A 818 -28.50 -61.11 -30.87
CA MET A 818 -28.98 -62.11 -29.93
C MET A 818 -30.18 -62.85 -30.53
N GLU A 819 -30.19 -64.17 -30.43
CA GLU A 819 -31.33 -65.04 -30.71
C GLU A 819 -31.63 -65.87 -29.46
N GLN A 820 -32.87 -65.82 -28.97
CA GLN A 820 -33.34 -66.75 -27.95
C GLN A 820 -33.64 -68.12 -28.59
N ARG A 821 -33.11 -69.19 -28.02
CA ARG A 821 -33.28 -70.58 -28.50
C ARG A 821 -33.43 -71.54 -27.31
N PRO A 822 -34.21 -72.62 -27.41
CA PRO A 822 -34.21 -73.66 -26.38
C PRO A 822 -32.83 -74.35 -26.30
N LYS A 823 -32.41 -74.68 -25.08
CA LYS A 823 -31.12 -75.31 -24.75
C LYS A 823 -30.97 -76.68 -25.43
N PRO A 824 -29.96 -76.90 -26.30
CA PRO A 824 -29.68 -78.22 -26.86
C PRO A 824 -29.32 -79.22 -25.75
N PRO A 825 -29.77 -80.48 -25.82
CA PRO A 825 -29.45 -81.48 -24.81
C PRO A 825 -27.95 -81.79 -24.81
N GLU A 826 -27.35 -81.83 -23.62
CA GLU A 826 -25.94 -82.21 -23.47
C GLU A 826 -25.79 -83.72 -23.54
N SER A 827 -24.95 -84.20 -24.45
CA SER A 827 -24.63 -85.61 -24.61
C SER A 827 -23.70 -86.07 -23.49
N VAL A 828 -24.22 -86.85 -22.54
CA VAL A 828 -23.50 -87.39 -21.39
C VAL A 828 -22.44 -88.43 -21.82
N PRO A 829 -21.16 -88.27 -21.46
CA PRO A 829 -20.17 -89.35 -21.53
C PRO A 829 -20.30 -90.30 -20.33
N ASN A 830 -20.18 -91.60 -20.56
CA ASN A 830 -20.30 -92.62 -19.50
C ASN A 830 -19.21 -92.52 -18.42
N ALA A 831 -19.58 -92.85 -17.18
CA ALA A 831 -18.65 -93.11 -16.09
C ALA A 831 -18.27 -94.61 -16.01
N PRO A 832 -17.03 -94.96 -15.59
CA PRO A 832 -16.67 -96.31 -15.18
C PRO A 832 -16.51 -96.45 -13.65
N GLN A 833 -17.60 -96.89 -13.02
CA GLN A 833 -17.68 -97.88 -11.91
C GLN A 833 -16.94 -97.67 -10.54
N PRO A 834 -17.33 -98.42 -9.47
CA PRO A 834 -17.21 -97.97 -8.08
C PRO A 834 -16.48 -98.99 -7.14
N SER A 835 -16.96 -99.14 -5.90
CA SER A 835 -16.45 -99.92 -4.73
C SER A 835 -15.37 -99.22 -3.90
N GLU A 836 -15.31 -99.31 -2.56
CA GLU A 836 -16.21 -99.82 -1.48
C GLU A 836 -15.65 -99.23 -0.16
N SER A 837 -16.29 -99.11 1.01
CA SER A 837 -17.68 -98.96 1.47
C SER A 837 -17.67 -99.05 3.02
N ASN A 838 -18.03 -97.97 3.73
CA ASN A 838 -18.55 -97.99 5.12
C ASN A 838 -17.64 -98.64 6.22
N PRO A 839 -18.10 -98.77 7.48
CA PRO A 839 -18.34 -97.62 8.38
C PRO A 839 -17.69 -97.79 9.77
N ASP A 840 -17.60 -96.72 10.56
CA ASP A 840 -17.79 -96.82 12.02
C ASP A 840 -18.13 -95.47 12.68
N GLU A 841 -19.05 -95.52 13.64
CA GLU A 841 -19.57 -94.47 14.53
C GLU A 841 -20.08 -95.18 15.81
N PRO A 842 -20.36 -94.51 16.95
CA PRO A 842 -20.04 -93.13 17.35
C PRO A 842 -19.36 -93.06 18.75
N ALA A 843 -18.89 -91.87 19.18
CA ALA A 843 -18.58 -91.62 20.61
C ALA A 843 -18.68 -90.14 21.03
N THR A 844 -19.19 -89.92 22.24
CA THR A 844 -19.30 -88.62 22.94
C THR A 844 -17.94 -88.13 23.47
N GLY A 845 -17.68 -86.81 23.44
CA GLY A 845 -16.37 -86.26 23.86
C GLY A 845 -16.21 -84.74 23.98
N THR A 846 -17.26 -83.98 24.33
CA THR A 846 -17.17 -82.54 24.65
C THR A 846 -16.64 -82.32 26.08
N PRO A 847 -15.99 -81.17 26.41
CA PRO A 847 -16.73 -79.91 26.62
C PRO A 847 -16.00 -78.61 26.19
N ALA A 848 -16.73 -77.48 26.29
CA ALA A 848 -16.32 -76.06 26.40
C ALA A 848 -15.10 -75.53 25.57
N ALA A 849 -15.19 -74.53 24.69
CA ALA A 849 -15.89 -73.23 24.70
C ALA A 849 -15.26 -72.12 25.60
N ALA A 850 -15.43 -70.87 25.14
CA ALA A 850 -15.27 -69.59 25.85
C ALA A 850 -13.84 -69.03 26.15
N ALA A 851 -13.49 -68.01 25.36
CA ALA A 851 -13.19 -66.63 25.81
C ALA A 851 -12.08 -66.30 26.84
N SER A 852 -11.16 -65.42 26.38
CA SER A 852 -10.58 -64.30 27.14
C SER A 852 -9.56 -64.66 28.26
N ILE A 853 -9.24 -63.66 29.12
CA ILE A 853 -8.24 -63.65 30.21
C ILE A 853 -6.80 -63.46 29.66
N SER A 854 -6.02 -62.39 29.90
CA SER A 854 -5.88 -61.35 30.96
C SER A 854 -4.91 -61.70 32.10
N GLY A 855 -3.93 -60.82 32.34
CA GLY A 855 -3.25 -60.66 33.64
C GLY A 855 -1.88 -61.32 33.85
N SER A 856 -0.87 -60.48 34.12
CA SER A 856 0.30 -60.75 34.97
C SER A 856 1.33 -61.79 34.40
N PRO A 857 2.55 -61.97 34.98
CA PRO A 857 2.98 -61.85 36.39
C PRO A 857 3.75 -60.56 36.75
N GLU A 858 3.83 -60.30 38.06
CA GLU A 858 4.77 -59.38 38.71
C GLU A 858 6.09 -60.09 39.07
N LEU A 859 7.20 -59.31 39.10
CA LEU A 859 8.42 -59.52 39.91
C LEU A 859 9.29 -60.77 39.58
N PRO A 860 10.55 -60.85 40.06
CA PRO A 860 11.28 -59.92 40.94
C PRO A 860 12.58 -59.30 40.36
N ASP A 861 13.10 -58.34 41.12
CA ASP A 861 14.46 -57.78 41.13
C ASP A 861 15.53 -58.88 41.51
N PRO A 862 16.88 -58.70 41.42
CA PRO A 862 17.59 -57.60 42.09
C PRO A 862 18.91 -57.03 41.47
N ALA A 863 19.37 -55.92 42.09
CA ALA A 863 20.77 -55.52 42.38
C ALA A 863 21.55 -54.54 41.45
N GLU A 864 21.60 -53.27 41.87
CA GLU A 864 22.76 -52.48 42.37
C GLU A 864 24.25 -52.79 41.95
N PRO A 865 25.23 -51.85 42.11
CA PRO A 865 25.16 -50.51 42.74
C PRO A 865 25.78 -49.29 41.99
N GLN A 866 25.43 -48.12 42.55
CA GLN A 866 26.00 -46.75 42.57
C GLN A 866 27.53 -46.51 42.37
N PRO A 867 27.97 -45.27 42.02
CA PRO A 867 28.25 -44.22 43.02
C PRO A 867 27.69 -42.79 42.78
N SER A 868 27.16 -42.23 43.89
CA SER A 868 26.87 -40.85 44.36
C SER A 868 27.75 -39.64 43.90
N VAL A 869 27.47 -38.34 44.22
CA VAL A 869 26.62 -37.66 45.24
C VAL A 869 26.20 -36.20 44.81
N LEU A 870 25.21 -35.61 45.52
CA LEU A 870 24.86 -34.15 45.67
C LEU A 870 24.26 -33.40 44.46
N ALA A 871 23.28 -32.47 44.58
CA ALA A 871 22.31 -32.15 45.65
C ALA A 871 21.13 -31.30 45.08
N ALA A 872 20.01 -31.23 45.82
CA ALA A 872 18.74 -30.54 45.46
C ALA A 872 18.55 -29.23 46.30
N PRO A 873 17.39 -28.51 46.40
CA PRO A 873 16.04 -28.81 45.87
C PRO A 873 15.17 -27.60 45.39
N ASP A 874 13.90 -27.91 45.03
CA ASP A 874 12.66 -27.08 45.03
C ASP A 874 12.59 -25.78 44.18
N ASP A 875 11.43 -25.23 43.80
CA ASP A 875 10.01 -25.53 44.12
C ASP A 875 9.12 -25.39 42.85
N ALA A 876 7.81 -25.66 42.94
CA ALA A 876 6.88 -25.77 41.80
C ALA A 876 5.69 -24.76 41.77
N PRO A 877 4.38 -25.11 41.56
CA PRO A 877 3.61 -24.50 40.45
C PRO A 877 2.25 -23.88 40.86
N GLN A 878 1.50 -23.30 39.89
CA GLN A 878 0.02 -23.38 39.68
C GLN A 878 -0.46 -22.41 38.57
N ARG A 879 -1.43 -22.75 37.68
CA ARG A 879 -2.92 -22.78 37.78
C ARG A 879 -3.58 -21.39 38.01
N ASP A 880 -4.80 -21.07 37.56
CA ASP A 880 -5.87 -21.84 36.89
C ASP A 880 -6.68 -20.98 35.87
N ALA A 881 -7.80 -21.48 35.35
CA ALA A 881 -8.63 -20.89 34.28
C ALA A 881 -9.59 -19.73 34.67
N ASP A 882 -10.16 -19.05 33.66
CA ASP A 882 -11.62 -18.81 33.56
C ASP A 882 -12.08 -18.58 32.09
N ALA A 883 -13.38 -18.46 31.84
CA ALA A 883 -14.04 -18.60 30.54
C ALA A 883 -14.70 -17.33 29.97
N GLY A 884 -15.05 -17.37 28.67
CA GLY A 884 -15.87 -16.38 27.98
C GLY A 884 -16.29 -16.87 26.59
N ALA A 885 -17.59 -16.86 26.27
CA ALA A 885 -18.14 -17.55 25.09
C ALA A 885 -19.14 -16.70 24.29
N ARG A 886 -19.50 -17.21 23.10
CA ARG A 886 -20.46 -16.70 22.08
C ARG A 886 -19.87 -15.67 21.09
N THR A 887 -20.22 -15.64 19.79
CA THR A 887 -20.98 -16.57 18.90
C THR A 887 -20.77 -16.14 17.44
N SER A 888 -20.62 -17.09 16.50
CA SER A 888 -21.17 -16.98 15.12
C SER A 888 -21.10 -18.36 14.42
N GLU A 889 -21.86 -18.54 13.34
CA GLU A 889 -22.17 -19.85 12.74
C GLU A 889 -21.41 -20.15 11.44
N ALA A 890 -21.13 -21.45 11.21
CA ALA A 890 -20.92 -22.03 9.89
C ALA A 890 -21.34 -23.53 9.92
N PRO A 891 -22.11 -24.03 8.93
CA PRO A 891 -22.69 -25.37 9.00
C PRO A 891 -21.74 -26.49 8.50
N VAL A 892 -21.89 -27.67 9.09
CA VAL A 892 -21.31 -28.94 8.59
C VAL A 892 -22.38 -29.69 7.80
N LEU A 893 -21.98 -30.32 6.68
CA LEU A 893 -22.78 -31.33 5.99
C LEU A 893 -21.90 -32.54 5.67
N GLU A 894 -22.19 -33.66 6.32
CA GLU A 894 -21.61 -34.96 6.06
C GLU A 894 -22.71 -35.94 5.60
N ALA A 895 -22.33 -37.11 5.07
CA ALA A 895 -23.22 -37.91 4.22
C ALA A 895 -24.35 -38.64 4.98
N PRO A 896 -25.58 -38.71 4.43
CA PRO A 896 -26.63 -39.58 4.94
C PRO A 896 -26.44 -41.03 4.46
N ASN A 897 -26.48 -41.97 5.40
CA ASN A 897 -26.71 -43.39 5.14
C ASN A 897 -28.13 -43.73 5.59
N LEU A 898 -28.93 -44.40 4.74
CA LEU A 898 -30.30 -44.81 5.09
C LEU A 898 -30.57 -46.23 4.58
N ALA A 899 -31.19 -47.03 5.44
CA ALA A 899 -31.51 -48.44 5.21
C ALA A 899 -33.00 -48.64 4.86
N GLU A 900 -33.30 -49.79 4.27
CA GLU A 900 -34.67 -50.26 4.02
C GLU A 900 -35.33 -50.83 5.29
N PRO A 901 -36.65 -50.70 5.46
CA PRO A 901 -37.43 -51.43 6.46
C PRO A 901 -38.05 -52.72 5.90
N ALA A 902 -38.06 -53.79 6.71
CA ALA A 902 -39.04 -54.88 6.60
C ALA A 902 -40.40 -54.43 7.23
N VAL A 903 -41.53 -55.13 7.21
CA VAL A 903 -41.89 -56.57 7.07
C VAL A 903 -43.34 -56.64 6.44
N PRO A 904 -43.95 -57.79 6.05
CA PRO A 904 -44.36 -58.90 6.94
C PRO A 904 -44.19 -60.31 6.33
N ALA A 905 -44.66 -61.36 7.02
CA ALA A 905 -44.44 -62.77 6.65
C ALA A 905 -45.54 -63.75 7.13
N VAL A 906 -45.43 -65.00 6.66
CA VAL A 906 -46.02 -66.28 7.19
C VAL A 906 -47.38 -66.76 6.64
N ALA A 907 -47.31 -67.95 5.99
CA ALA A 907 -48.35 -68.98 5.77
C ALA A 907 -49.54 -68.66 4.82
N ALA A 908 -50.24 -69.65 4.22
CA ALA A 908 -50.24 -71.10 4.44
C ALA A 908 -50.52 -71.97 3.18
N ALA A 909 -50.29 -73.30 3.35
CA ALA A 909 -50.89 -74.43 2.63
C ALA A 909 -50.44 -74.81 1.17
N ARG A 910 -50.63 -76.11 0.88
CA ARG A 910 -50.47 -76.86 -0.39
C ARG A 910 -51.85 -77.50 -0.75
N PRO A 911 -52.04 -78.32 -1.81
CA PRO A 911 -51.16 -78.75 -2.92
C PRO A 911 -51.82 -78.65 -4.33
N ASP A 912 -51.19 -79.33 -5.31
CA ASP A 912 -51.70 -79.88 -6.60
C ASP A 912 -51.19 -79.22 -7.89
N GLY A 913 -51.10 -80.00 -8.99
CA GLY A 913 -51.05 -79.42 -10.35
C GLY A 913 -50.28 -80.15 -11.46
N SER A 914 -49.26 -80.97 -11.17
CA SER A 914 -48.56 -81.81 -12.16
C SER A 914 -47.85 -80.99 -13.30
N PRO A 915 -47.39 -81.53 -14.47
CA PRO A 915 -46.01 -81.26 -14.87
C PRO A 915 -45.81 -80.69 -16.29
N PHE A 916 -45.21 -79.50 -16.40
CA PHE A 916 -44.60 -79.04 -17.65
C PHE A 916 -43.20 -78.49 -17.39
N GLY A 917 -42.20 -79.09 -18.04
CA GLY A 917 -40.84 -78.55 -18.05
C GLY A 917 -40.79 -77.33 -18.96
N THR A 918 -40.52 -76.16 -18.39
CA THR A 918 -40.12 -74.99 -19.17
C THR A 918 -38.77 -75.28 -19.84
N GLU A 919 -38.73 -75.28 -21.17
CA GLU A 919 -37.49 -75.32 -21.93
C GLU A 919 -36.58 -74.17 -21.48
N GLU A 920 -35.35 -74.46 -21.01
CA GLU A 920 -34.40 -73.40 -20.69
C GLU A 920 -34.03 -72.65 -21.98
N ILE A 921 -34.50 -71.41 -22.10
CA ILE A 921 -34.16 -70.52 -23.20
C ILE A 921 -32.75 -69.97 -22.96
N ILE A 922 -31.82 -70.26 -23.88
CA ILE A 922 -30.47 -69.70 -23.90
C ILE A 922 -30.36 -68.56 -24.92
N GLU A 923 -29.63 -67.51 -24.56
CA GLU A 923 -29.29 -66.41 -25.46
C GLU A 923 -28.07 -66.77 -26.32
N VAL A 924 -28.31 -67.01 -27.61
CA VAL A 924 -27.27 -67.36 -28.58
C VAL A 924 -26.93 -66.15 -29.44
N TRP A 925 -25.70 -65.66 -29.31
CA TRP A 925 -25.18 -64.49 -30.01
C TRP A 925 -24.52 -64.89 -31.33
N ARG A 926 -24.99 -64.33 -32.46
CA ARG A 926 -24.54 -64.66 -33.82
C ARG A 926 -24.03 -63.42 -34.57
N PRO A 927 -23.05 -63.53 -35.49
CA PRO A 927 -22.62 -62.39 -36.30
C PRO A 927 -23.75 -61.91 -37.23
N GLY A 928 -24.06 -60.61 -37.20
CA GLY A 928 -25.01 -60.01 -38.13
C GLY A 928 -24.49 -60.08 -39.57
N ARG A 929 -25.31 -60.59 -40.50
CA ARG A 929 -24.98 -60.59 -41.93
C ARG A 929 -24.90 -59.12 -42.42
N PRO A 930 -23.86 -58.72 -43.18
CA PRO A 930 -23.84 -57.41 -43.81
C PRO A 930 -24.98 -57.33 -44.83
N GLU A 931 -25.97 -56.49 -44.55
CA GLU A 931 -27.11 -56.31 -45.44
C GLU A 931 -26.68 -55.44 -46.62
N HIS A 932 -26.37 -56.09 -47.75
CA HIS A 932 -26.06 -55.40 -49.00
C HIS A 932 -27.25 -54.51 -49.37
N ARG A 933 -27.03 -53.18 -49.32
CA ARG A 933 -28.04 -52.15 -49.54
C ARG A 933 -28.44 -52.00 -51.02
N ARG A 934 -28.94 -53.09 -51.63
CA ARG A 934 -29.74 -53.06 -52.86
C ARG A 934 -31.12 -52.57 -52.47
N GLY A 935 -31.49 -51.38 -52.93
CA GLY A 935 -32.81 -50.82 -52.69
C GLY A 935 -33.71 -50.94 -53.91
N ASP A 936 -34.96 -51.34 -53.67
CA ASP A 936 -36.11 -50.88 -54.46
C ASP A 936 -36.87 -49.86 -53.60
N ARG A 937 -37.25 -48.67 -54.06
CA ARG A 937 -38.06 -48.32 -55.25
C ARG A 937 -39.54 -48.73 -55.11
N ALA A 938 -40.25 -48.01 -54.25
CA ALA A 938 -41.69 -47.80 -54.41
C ALA A 938 -41.99 -46.28 -54.50
N ARG A 939 -42.48 -45.82 -55.64
CA ARG A 939 -43.25 -44.57 -55.75
C ARG A 939 -44.73 -44.92 -55.63
N PRO A 940 -45.56 -44.07 -55.02
CA PRO A 940 -46.72 -43.59 -55.76
C PRO A 940 -47.04 -42.09 -55.57
N ARG A 941 -47.99 -41.59 -56.37
CA ARG A 941 -48.57 -40.23 -56.29
C ARG A 941 -50.03 -40.30 -55.81
N GLY A 942 -50.43 -39.43 -54.87
CA GLY A 942 -51.85 -39.12 -54.59
C GLY A 942 -52.65 -40.23 -53.91
N PRO A 943 -54.00 -40.07 -53.73
CA PRO A 943 -54.88 -39.05 -54.31
C PRO A 943 -55.54 -38.08 -53.28
N ARG A 944 -56.59 -37.35 -53.70
CA ARG A 944 -57.39 -36.37 -52.93
C ARG A 944 -58.77 -36.93 -52.51
N ARG A 945 -59.26 -36.56 -51.31
CA ARG A 945 -60.60 -35.99 -50.95
C ARG A 945 -60.72 -35.95 -49.39
N ARG A 946 -61.30 -34.96 -48.70
CA ARG A 946 -62.71 -34.43 -48.66
C ARG A 946 -63.72 -35.48 -48.17
N GLU A 947 -64.77 -35.15 -47.40
CA GLU A 947 -65.41 -33.87 -47.00
C GLU A 947 -65.69 -33.86 -45.47
N ARG A 948 -65.93 -32.75 -44.76
CA ARG A 948 -67.15 -31.88 -44.76
C ARG A 948 -66.82 -30.50 -44.13
N THR A 949 -67.04 -29.35 -44.80
CA THR A 949 -68.23 -28.43 -44.71
C THR A 949 -68.52 -27.89 -43.31
N GLY A 950 -68.57 -26.57 -43.05
CA GLY A 950 -68.41 -25.36 -43.90
C GLY A 950 -68.18 -24.10 -43.03
N GLU A 951 -68.35 -22.85 -43.47
CA GLU A 951 -68.76 -22.28 -44.77
C GLU A 951 -68.15 -20.87 -45.00
N ARG A 952 -67.99 -20.49 -46.29
CA ARG A 952 -68.14 -19.15 -46.93
C ARG A 952 -67.49 -17.90 -46.27
N ARG A 953 -66.47 -17.27 -46.91
CA ARG A 953 -66.53 -16.21 -47.98
C ARG A 953 -66.60 -14.78 -47.40
N ASP A 954 -66.14 -13.71 -48.07
CA ASP A 954 -65.52 -13.57 -49.40
C ASP A 954 -64.52 -12.40 -49.51
N SER A 955 -63.60 -12.52 -50.47
CA SER A 955 -62.93 -11.50 -51.32
C SER A 955 -62.67 -10.03 -50.90
N VAL A 956 -61.43 -9.58 -51.21
CA VAL A 956 -61.07 -8.37 -52.00
C VAL A 956 -61.75 -7.02 -51.67
N THR A 957 -60.96 -6.02 -51.23
CA THR A 957 -60.88 -4.69 -51.89
C THR A 957 -59.73 -3.81 -51.37
N ALA A 958 -59.30 -2.86 -52.21
CA ALA A 958 -58.72 -1.51 -51.98
C ALA A 958 -57.67 -1.28 -50.87
N ALA A 959 -56.53 -0.59 -51.07
CA ALA A 959 -56.22 0.64 -51.83
C ALA A 959 -56.78 1.95 -51.24
N GLY A 960 -55.96 3.00 -51.16
CA GLY A 960 -56.36 4.35 -50.73
C GLY A 960 -55.46 4.94 -49.63
N PRO A 961 -55.20 6.27 -49.60
CA PRO A 961 -54.22 6.87 -48.70
C PRO A 961 -54.78 7.85 -47.64
N ALA A 962 -53.91 8.15 -46.67
CA ALA A 962 -53.75 9.42 -45.94
C ALA A 962 -54.98 10.29 -45.59
N GLU A 963 -55.24 10.45 -44.27
CA GLU A 963 -55.37 11.78 -43.67
C GLU A 963 -55.29 11.77 -42.10
N ARG A 964 -55.20 12.98 -41.52
CA ARG A 964 -55.67 13.40 -40.16
C ARG A 964 -55.03 12.86 -38.86
N SER A 965 -54.11 13.69 -38.36
CA SER A 965 -54.23 14.49 -37.11
C SER A 965 -54.41 13.84 -35.72
N GLN A 966 -53.57 14.30 -34.77
CA GLN A 966 -53.87 14.36 -33.33
C GLN A 966 -54.99 15.37 -33.00
N PRO A 967 -55.78 15.08 -31.96
CA PRO A 967 -56.15 16.07 -30.91
C PRO A 967 -55.98 15.45 -29.49
N GLN A 968 -55.96 16.14 -28.34
CA GLN A 968 -55.92 17.56 -27.91
C GLN A 968 -55.49 17.56 -26.40
N THR A 969 -54.56 18.38 -25.88
CA THR A 969 -54.65 19.79 -25.36
C THR A 969 -55.62 20.00 -24.17
N PRO A 970 -55.53 21.08 -23.34
CA PRO A 970 -54.71 22.31 -23.42
C PRO A 970 -53.85 22.54 -22.12
N ALA A 971 -53.34 23.72 -21.71
CA ALA A 971 -53.41 25.12 -22.16
C ALA A 971 -52.20 25.97 -21.63
N LEU A 972 -52.04 27.22 -22.13
CA LEU A 972 -51.50 28.45 -21.47
C LEU A 972 -50.14 28.41 -20.70
N ALA A 973 -49.17 29.34 -20.81
CA ALA A 973 -48.90 30.56 -21.63
C ALA A 973 -47.41 31.01 -21.31
N GLU A 974 -46.72 32.05 -21.81
CA GLU A 974 -46.88 33.18 -22.77
C GLU A 974 -45.48 33.70 -23.28
N LYS A 975 -45.49 34.66 -24.23
CA LYS A 975 -44.55 35.79 -24.60
C LYS A 975 -43.10 35.87 -24.04
N ALA A 976 -42.09 36.44 -24.71
CA ALA A 976 -41.79 36.96 -26.09
C ALA A 976 -40.31 37.49 -26.13
N GLY A 977 -39.62 37.91 -27.21
CA GLY A 977 -39.84 37.87 -28.68
C GLY A 977 -39.10 38.99 -29.46
N GLY A 978 -38.20 38.65 -30.42
CA GLY A 978 -37.47 39.58 -31.33
C GLY A 978 -35.93 39.66 -31.12
N GLY A 979 -35.04 39.94 -32.09
CA GLY A 979 -35.18 40.23 -33.54
C GLY A 979 -33.81 40.20 -34.32
N THR A 980 -33.84 40.35 -35.65
CA THR A 980 -32.73 40.15 -36.65
C THR A 980 -32.30 41.48 -37.34
N PRO A 981 -31.54 41.58 -38.48
CA PRO A 981 -30.38 40.85 -39.07
C PRO A 981 -29.23 41.81 -39.61
N GLY A 982 -28.18 41.31 -40.30
CA GLY A 982 -27.19 42.15 -41.05
C GLY A 982 -26.17 41.40 -41.97
N PRO A 983 -25.85 41.80 -43.24
CA PRO A 983 -25.14 40.90 -44.20
C PRO A 983 -24.09 41.50 -45.21
N ARG A 984 -23.57 40.63 -46.13
CA ARG A 984 -22.92 40.89 -47.47
C ARG A 984 -21.43 41.34 -47.55
N GLN A 985 -20.65 41.18 -48.66
CA GLN A 985 -20.54 40.19 -49.79
C GLN A 985 -19.23 40.36 -50.63
N ARG A 986 -18.68 39.24 -51.18
CA ARG A 986 -17.93 39.00 -52.48
C ARG A 986 -17.12 40.12 -53.19
N ARG A 987 -15.95 39.83 -53.80
CA ARG A 987 -15.75 39.34 -55.22
C ARG A 987 -14.28 38.87 -55.57
N PRO A 988 -13.95 38.32 -56.77
CA PRO A 988 -12.92 37.24 -56.94
C PRO A 988 -11.95 37.36 -58.16
N GLU A 989 -11.36 36.21 -58.59
CA GLU A 989 -10.72 35.77 -59.90
C GLU A 989 -9.31 35.12 -59.68
N ARG A 990 -8.89 33.93 -60.21
CA ARG A 990 -8.79 33.25 -61.55
C ARG A 990 -7.45 33.58 -62.29
N GLU A 991 -6.66 32.67 -62.92
CA GLU A 991 -6.84 31.31 -63.50
C GLU A 991 -5.56 30.37 -63.57
N LYS A 992 -5.75 29.02 -63.52
CA LYS A 992 -5.14 27.90 -64.34
C LYS A 992 -3.59 27.57 -64.30
N PRO A 993 -3.06 26.47 -64.95
CA PRO A 993 -3.37 25.02 -64.73
C PRO A 993 -2.19 23.97 -64.88
N ARG A 994 -2.38 22.71 -64.38
CA ARG A 994 -1.87 21.36 -64.83
C ARG A 994 -0.32 21.09 -65.03
N SER A 995 0.37 20.15 -64.35
CA SER A 995 0.36 18.62 -64.37
C SER A 995 1.39 17.98 -65.36
N PRO A 996 1.87 16.69 -65.26
CA PRO A 996 1.86 15.66 -64.19
C PRO A 996 3.16 14.76 -64.02
N SER A 997 3.14 13.84 -63.03
CA SER A 997 3.72 12.45 -62.98
C SER A 997 5.24 12.12 -63.05
N GLY A 998 5.71 11.18 -62.19
CA GLY A 998 6.98 10.42 -62.35
C GLY A 998 7.47 9.62 -61.12
N GLN A 999 7.71 8.31 -61.27
CA GLN A 999 8.41 7.36 -60.36
C GLN A 999 9.21 6.38 -61.25
N PRO A 1000 10.38 5.77 -60.87
CA PRO A 1000 10.48 4.84 -59.73
C PRO A 1000 11.87 4.59 -59.03
N ARG A 1001 11.81 3.85 -57.90
CA ARG A 1001 12.78 2.83 -57.36
C ARG A 1001 14.24 3.14 -56.92
N SER A 1002 14.66 2.24 -56.02
CA SER A 1002 16.03 1.74 -55.67
C SER A 1002 17.07 2.60 -54.91
N GLU A 1003 17.31 2.15 -53.68
CA GLU A 1003 18.61 1.83 -53.06
C GLU A 1003 19.56 2.88 -52.42
N ALA A 1004 20.16 2.41 -51.33
CA ALA A 1004 21.32 2.83 -50.54
C ALA A 1004 22.01 4.19 -50.80
N LYS A 1005 22.12 4.99 -49.73
CA LYS A 1005 23.35 5.76 -49.47
C LYS A 1005 23.59 6.08 -48.00
N GLU A 1006 24.86 6.05 -47.61
CA GLU A 1006 25.32 6.27 -46.24
C GLU A 1006 25.14 7.73 -45.81
N ARG A 1007 24.82 7.96 -44.53
CA ARG A 1007 24.94 9.28 -43.92
C ARG A 1007 26.36 9.47 -43.39
N ARG A 1008 27.20 10.19 -44.13
CA ARG A 1008 28.39 10.82 -43.56
C ARG A 1008 27.99 11.77 -42.43
N GLU A 1009 28.72 11.70 -41.33
CA GLU A 1009 28.60 12.66 -40.23
C GLU A 1009 28.99 14.07 -40.69
N ARG A 1010 28.34 15.09 -40.11
CA ARG A 1010 28.80 16.48 -40.19
C ARG A 1010 29.47 16.82 -38.87
N ALA A 1011 30.72 17.28 -38.94
CA ALA A 1011 31.43 17.78 -37.77
C ALA A 1011 30.66 18.96 -37.12
N PRO A 1012 30.66 19.09 -35.78
CA PRO A 1012 29.95 20.16 -35.09
C PRO A 1012 30.62 21.53 -35.30
N ASP A 1013 29.80 22.59 -35.26
CA ASP A 1013 30.23 23.98 -35.41
C ASP A 1013 31.22 24.39 -34.30
N PRO A 1014 32.44 24.87 -34.63
CA PRO A 1014 33.44 25.28 -33.63
C PRO A 1014 33.04 26.50 -32.80
N ASN A 1015 32.01 27.26 -33.19
CA ASN A 1015 31.44 28.35 -32.38
C ASN A 1015 30.29 27.93 -31.46
N SER A 1016 29.89 26.65 -31.48
CA SER A 1016 28.89 26.09 -30.57
C SER A 1016 29.27 26.33 -29.08
N PRO A 1017 28.34 26.78 -28.22
CA PRO A 1017 28.57 26.90 -26.79
C PRO A 1017 29.06 25.59 -26.14
N PHE A 1018 28.60 24.44 -26.64
CA PHE A 1018 29.01 23.12 -26.16
C PHE A 1018 30.46 22.78 -26.50
N ALA A 1019 30.99 23.24 -27.64
CA ALA A 1019 32.40 23.07 -27.99
C ALA A 1019 33.31 23.88 -27.04
N LYS A 1020 32.91 25.10 -26.70
CA LYS A 1020 33.63 25.95 -25.73
C LYS A 1020 33.57 25.39 -24.30
N LEU A 1021 32.44 24.80 -23.91
CA LEU A 1021 32.31 24.08 -22.63
C LEU A 1021 33.18 22.81 -22.57
N ALA A 1022 33.27 22.04 -23.67
CA ALA A 1022 34.14 20.87 -23.76
C ALA A 1022 35.63 21.25 -23.66
N ALA A 1023 36.05 22.33 -24.35
CA ALA A 1023 37.40 22.87 -24.27
C ALA A 1023 37.76 23.34 -22.84
N LEU A 1024 36.84 24.06 -22.17
CA LEU A 1024 37.04 24.49 -20.78
C LEU A 1024 37.18 23.30 -19.82
N LYS A 1025 36.37 22.24 -20.01
CA LYS A 1025 36.47 21.01 -19.22
C LYS A 1025 37.82 20.30 -19.43
N ALA A 1026 38.30 20.21 -20.67
CA ALA A 1026 39.61 19.63 -20.97
C ALA A 1026 40.77 20.43 -20.35
N GLN A 1027 40.68 21.78 -20.33
CA GLN A 1027 41.66 22.63 -19.65
C GLN A 1027 41.68 22.42 -18.12
N LEU A 1028 40.51 22.27 -17.49
CA LEU A 1028 40.41 21.96 -16.06
C LEU A 1028 40.92 20.56 -15.72
N GLU A 1029 40.65 19.56 -16.58
CA GLU A 1029 41.16 18.18 -16.40
C GLU A 1029 42.68 18.07 -16.62
N ALA A 1030 43.26 18.93 -17.47
CA ALA A 1030 44.71 19.08 -17.59
C ALA A 1030 45.32 19.76 -16.35
N ALA A 1031 44.77 20.89 -15.91
CA ALA A 1031 45.25 21.62 -14.72
C ALA A 1031 45.15 20.81 -13.41
N SER A 1032 44.29 19.78 -13.39
CA SER A 1032 44.16 18.82 -12.28
C SER A 1032 45.33 17.82 -12.18
N LYS A 1033 46.14 17.64 -13.25
CA LYS A 1033 47.25 16.67 -13.29
C LYS A 1033 48.65 17.25 -13.08
N GLU A 1034 48.77 18.59 -13.03
CA GLU A 1034 50.06 19.27 -12.83
C GLU A 1034 50.08 20.08 -11.53
N ARG A 1035 49.94 19.37 -10.40
CA ARG A 1035 50.44 19.81 -9.09
C ARG A 1035 51.11 18.63 -8.37
N PRO A 1036 52.32 18.81 -7.81
CA PRO A 1036 53.00 17.80 -6.99
C PRO A 1036 52.37 17.68 -5.59
#